data_AF-A0A3D2I615-F1
#
_entry.id   AF-A0A3D2I615-F1
#
_cell.length_a   1.000
_cell.length_b   1.000
_cell.length_c   1.000
_cell.angle_alpha   90.00
_cell.angle_beta   90.00
_cell.angle_gamma   90.00
#
_symmetry.space_group_name_H-M   'P 1'
#
loop_
_entity.id
_entity.type
_entity.pdbx_description
1 polymer ?
#
loop_
_entity_poly.entity_id
_entity_poly.type
_entity_poly.pdbx_seq_one_letter_code
_entity_poly.pdbx_strand_id
1 'polypeptide(L)'
;MKRQMKKLIVSAVALSLVIPALSAPKAEAAKKPSLVKKVSVKAGKTKKVTVKGVKTKQIKKTTWSVKSKKVVTLSKKKKNSVTIKGKKAGKTVLTAKIKVGKKTYKKTCKITVKKAGKVIVTKAPVATPTVPAKVTDTPGAKATATPTAAPTAVPTLRALDQGYKKAKAPEAKDPDTFPTTVPEAKIDPATATVYDEDFEDVETGTKSTACVNEDTPDPEGLQRWILRSFSDDNNTGKDYLEVVESSTLPTGNSAVGKKVLKCHRQANSKSWQGAMINLSKKLEGGATYRVSFTAYSEVSSLNFNEQVIPIEGGEQSYAYMPTRITATRWKTTKGQWKDFDYEITVPDDMYFYGFYFQSDDGTTGDMYVDNMKIVKTAQPSKAMGIPKLKDIYSDTFGVVAVGASANDLLGDTASKFLNEQYNGITPGNEMKPNAVMDSDKIDAVPLEDAKAQGLYIPEGYDKQADNSATYNVTETVDGKDTIVKKTGVVVPKLKFDKIDQILTECHAKGLKLRGHTLLWHEQTPTYFFQKGFSVVNNKSKNTSEENMDLRLEYFVKNVMEHVLKKDLELAGGDKNKCVLYAYDVVNEYMHSAKPKGTYWNTIYGISDKEKNAGYMSSTGVTLRPKFVKEAFQWADEICKKYNRDDVKLMYNDYNT
;
A
#
# COMPACT_ATOMS: atom_id res chain seq x y z
N MET A 1 -14.51 -0.84 -2.68
CA MET A 1 -14.57 -0.81 -4.17
C MET A 1 -14.45 0.61 -4.73
N LYS A 2 -15.48 1.33 -5.20
CA LYS A 2 -15.32 2.62 -5.95
C LYS A 2 -14.93 3.87 -5.11
N ARG A 3 -13.90 3.75 -4.26
CA ARG A 3 -13.33 4.85 -3.46
C ARG A 3 -11.82 4.74 -3.10
N GLN A 4 -11.10 3.69 -3.52
CA GLN A 4 -9.65 3.56 -3.23
C GLN A 4 -8.74 4.10 -4.35
N MET A 5 -9.19 4.17 -5.60
CA MET A 5 -8.43 4.78 -6.71
C MET A 5 -8.32 6.30 -6.55
N LYS A 6 -7.41 6.79 -5.68
CA LYS A 6 -7.07 8.22 -5.59
C LYS A 6 -5.77 8.65 -4.87
N LYS A 7 -4.97 7.73 -4.27
CA LYS A 7 -3.50 7.88 -4.16
C LYS A 7 -2.90 7.19 -5.41
N LEU A 8 -1.68 7.55 -5.85
CA LEU A 8 -1.04 7.27 -7.18
C LEU A 8 -1.60 8.07 -8.38
N ILE A 9 -1.18 9.35 -8.50
CA ILE A 9 -0.81 10.01 -9.77
C ILE A 9 0.29 11.05 -9.46
N VAL A 10 1.53 10.60 -9.50
CA VAL A 10 2.75 11.27 -10.00
C VAL A 10 3.55 10.07 -10.56
N SER A 11 3.95 9.99 -11.82
CA SER A 11 4.26 11.06 -12.79
C SER A 11 3.39 11.07 -14.07
N ALA A 12 3.54 12.14 -14.84
CA ALA A 12 3.29 12.31 -16.28
C ALA A 12 4.36 13.33 -16.75
N VAL A 13 4.73 13.54 -18.02
CA VAL A 13 4.06 13.54 -19.34
C VAL A 13 5.14 13.01 -20.35
N ALA A 14 4.89 12.37 -21.49
CA ALA A 14 3.96 12.69 -22.57
C ALA A 14 3.61 11.50 -23.48
N LEU A 15 2.49 11.59 -24.21
CA LEU A 15 2.42 11.13 -25.60
C LEU A 15 1.35 11.93 -26.38
N SER A 16 1.61 12.18 -27.66
CA SER A 16 0.80 13.04 -28.54
C SER A 16 -0.32 12.28 -29.28
N LEU A 17 -1.14 13.00 -30.06
CA LEU A 17 -2.37 12.50 -30.67
C LEU A 17 -2.18 12.10 -32.15
N VAL A 18 -2.31 10.80 -32.48
CA VAL A 18 -2.83 10.34 -33.79
C VAL A 18 -3.65 9.07 -33.59
N ILE A 19 -4.89 9.03 -34.12
CA ILE A 19 -5.67 7.79 -34.34
C ILE A 19 -6.52 7.99 -35.62
N PRO A 20 -6.38 7.15 -36.66
CA PRO A 20 -7.26 7.17 -37.84
C PRO A 20 -8.70 6.77 -37.49
N ALA A 21 -9.68 7.34 -38.20
CA ALA A 21 -11.09 7.13 -37.89
C ALA A 21 -11.68 5.87 -38.57
N LEU A 22 -12.27 4.98 -37.77
CA LEU A 22 -13.18 3.94 -38.25
C LEU A 22 -14.59 4.14 -37.66
N SER A 23 -15.61 3.91 -38.48
CA SER A 23 -17.00 4.28 -38.19
C SER A 23 -17.76 3.20 -37.42
N ALA A 24 -18.33 3.55 -36.26
CA ALA A 24 -19.17 2.65 -35.46
C ALA A 24 -20.67 2.77 -35.81
N PRO A 25 -21.48 1.70 -35.66
CA PRO A 25 -22.92 1.71 -35.98
C PRO A 25 -23.75 2.76 -35.20
N LYS A 26 -24.85 3.22 -35.82
CA LYS A 26 -25.76 4.24 -35.26
C LYS A 26 -26.52 3.74 -34.02
N ALA A 27 -25.97 4.01 -32.84
CA ALA A 27 -26.65 3.71 -31.57
C ALA A 27 -27.90 4.59 -31.32
N GLU A 28 -28.96 3.97 -30.80
CA GLU A 28 -30.24 4.61 -30.45
C GLU A 28 -30.05 5.83 -29.51
N ALA A 29 -30.83 6.89 -29.71
CA ALA A 29 -30.61 8.20 -29.10
C ALA A 29 -30.89 8.23 -27.57
N ALA A 30 -29.87 7.88 -26.77
CA ALA A 30 -29.94 7.77 -25.31
C ALA A 30 -30.67 8.95 -24.61
N LYS A 31 -31.76 8.62 -23.91
CA LYS A 31 -32.67 9.58 -23.25
C LYS A 31 -31.91 10.54 -22.30
N LYS A 32 -32.13 11.85 -22.48
CA LYS A 32 -31.36 12.93 -21.82
C LYS A 32 -31.76 13.09 -20.34
N PRO A 33 -30.82 13.33 -19.40
CA PRO A 33 -31.13 13.43 -17.97
C PRO A 33 -31.95 14.68 -17.61
N SER A 34 -32.87 14.54 -16.65
CA SER A 34 -33.82 15.60 -16.25
C SER A 34 -33.96 15.75 -14.73
N LEU A 35 -34.52 16.88 -14.30
CA LEU A 35 -34.96 17.16 -12.92
C LEU A 35 -36.44 17.56 -12.94
N VAL A 36 -37.11 17.41 -11.81
CA VAL A 36 -38.44 18.00 -11.59
C VAL A 36 -38.38 19.54 -11.66
N LYS A 37 -39.28 20.17 -12.44
CA LYS A 37 -39.23 21.61 -12.77
C LYS A 37 -39.36 22.53 -11.54
N LYS A 38 -40.25 22.18 -10.59
CA LYS A 38 -40.58 22.96 -9.37
C LYS A 38 -40.67 22.04 -8.14
N VAL A 39 -40.22 22.47 -6.95
CA VAL A 39 -40.38 21.74 -5.67
C VAL A 39 -40.76 22.69 -4.54
N SER A 40 -41.73 22.30 -3.70
CA SER A 40 -42.10 23.02 -2.47
C SER A 40 -41.71 22.22 -1.21
N VAL A 41 -41.26 22.93 -0.17
CA VAL A 41 -40.96 22.39 1.18
C VAL A 41 -41.35 23.43 2.25
N LYS A 42 -41.71 23.03 3.48
CA LYS A 42 -41.88 23.95 4.61
C LYS A 42 -40.51 24.24 5.27
N ALA A 43 -40.34 25.40 5.87
CA ALA A 43 -39.15 25.71 6.69
C ALA A 43 -38.90 24.63 7.77
N GLY A 44 -37.64 24.36 8.10
CA GLY A 44 -37.22 23.31 9.02
C GLY A 44 -37.28 21.88 8.45
N LYS A 45 -38.25 21.56 7.58
CA LYS A 45 -38.42 20.22 6.99
C LYS A 45 -37.51 20.00 5.77
N THR A 46 -37.40 18.75 5.31
CA THR A 46 -36.54 18.35 4.18
C THR A 46 -37.33 17.71 3.03
N LYS A 47 -36.75 17.66 1.84
CA LYS A 47 -37.30 16.93 0.67
C LYS A 47 -36.15 16.40 -0.21
N LYS A 48 -36.36 15.29 -0.91
CA LYS A 48 -35.38 14.69 -1.84
C LYS A 48 -35.65 15.16 -3.28
N VAL A 49 -34.61 15.49 -4.02
CA VAL A 49 -34.64 15.78 -5.47
C VAL A 49 -33.77 14.73 -6.17
N THR A 50 -34.29 14.13 -7.24
CA THR A 50 -33.66 12.99 -7.93
C THR A 50 -33.58 13.26 -9.44
N VAL A 51 -32.50 12.81 -10.09
CA VAL A 51 -32.33 12.83 -11.54
C VAL A 51 -33.20 11.73 -12.17
N LYS A 52 -34.01 12.08 -13.17
CA LYS A 52 -34.80 11.15 -13.99
C LYS A 52 -34.22 11.05 -15.42
N GLY A 53 -34.72 10.11 -16.21
CA GLY A 53 -34.39 9.95 -17.63
C GLY A 53 -33.15 9.11 -17.96
N VAL A 54 -32.29 8.80 -16.99
CA VAL A 54 -31.08 7.97 -17.17
C VAL A 54 -30.94 6.94 -16.04
N LYS A 55 -30.37 5.76 -16.32
CA LYS A 55 -30.11 4.72 -15.31
C LYS A 55 -29.00 5.20 -14.36
N THR A 56 -29.14 4.96 -13.04
CA THR A 56 -28.15 5.42 -12.04
C THR A 56 -26.72 4.89 -12.27
N LYS A 57 -26.56 3.75 -12.96
CA LYS A 57 -25.24 3.24 -13.39
C LYS A 57 -24.53 4.20 -14.37
N GLN A 58 -25.27 4.85 -15.29
CA GLN A 58 -24.74 5.71 -16.37
C GLN A 58 -24.23 7.09 -15.90
N ILE A 59 -24.78 7.64 -14.80
CA ILE A 59 -24.30 8.91 -14.24
C ILE A 59 -22.94 8.67 -13.57
N LYS A 60 -21.89 9.36 -14.06
CA LYS A 60 -20.53 9.31 -13.48
C LYS A 60 -20.43 10.23 -12.25
N LYS A 61 -20.85 11.51 -12.38
CA LYS A 61 -20.80 12.53 -11.30
C LYS A 61 -21.95 13.53 -11.45
N THR A 62 -22.47 14.07 -10.36
CA THR A 62 -23.36 15.25 -10.38
C THR A 62 -22.90 16.28 -9.35
N THR A 63 -22.62 17.50 -9.81
CA THR A 63 -22.27 18.64 -8.94
C THR A 63 -23.53 19.45 -8.63
N TRP A 64 -23.89 19.55 -7.34
CA TRP A 64 -25.11 20.21 -6.86
C TRP A 64 -24.80 21.54 -6.14
N SER A 65 -25.39 22.64 -6.64
CA SER A 65 -25.30 24.01 -6.09
C SER A 65 -26.67 24.68 -6.00
N VAL A 66 -26.82 25.73 -5.18
CA VAL A 66 -28.08 26.48 -4.98
C VAL A 66 -27.79 27.98 -4.96
N LYS A 67 -28.61 28.81 -5.64
CA LYS A 67 -28.34 30.27 -5.76
C LYS A 67 -28.34 30.99 -4.40
N SER A 68 -29.20 30.60 -3.46
CA SER A 68 -29.21 31.17 -2.09
C SER A 68 -29.10 30.10 -1.01
N LYS A 69 -27.92 30.03 -0.39
CA LYS A 69 -27.64 29.23 0.83
C LYS A 69 -28.44 29.70 2.05
N LYS A 70 -28.91 30.97 2.06
CA LYS A 70 -29.75 31.54 3.13
C LYS A 70 -31.18 30.96 3.13
N VAL A 71 -31.70 30.58 1.95
CA VAL A 71 -33.06 30.01 1.79
C VAL A 71 -33.07 28.48 1.94
N VAL A 72 -32.07 27.77 1.38
CA VAL A 72 -31.98 26.29 1.41
C VAL A 72 -30.55 25.83 1.65
N THR A 73 -30.37 24.81 2.51
CA THR A 73 -29.13 24.01 2.55
C THR A 73 -29.29 22.66 1.84
N LEU A 74 -28.16 22.18 1.28
CA LEU A 74 -28.08 20.92 0.53
C LEU A 74 -27.30 19.87 1.33
N SER A 75 -27.92 18.73 1.62
CA SER A 75 -27.29 17.59 2.30
C SER A 75 -27.46 16.29 1.50
N LYS A 76 -26.79 15.21 1.93
CA LYS A 76 -26.87 13.87 1.31
C LYS A 76 -26.70 13.92 -0.24
N LYS A 77 -25.75 14.73 -0.73
CA LYS A 77 -25.43 14.92 -2.16
C LYS A 77 -24.90 13.62 -2.78
N LYS A 78 -25.74 12.87 -3.49
CA LYS A 78 -25.40 11.65 -4.24
C LYS A 78 -25.33 11.94 -5.75
N LYS A 79 -24.72 11.04 -6.53
CA LYS A 79 -24.60 11.21 -7.99
C LYS A 79 -25.94 11.27 -8.73
N ASN A 80 -27.01 10.70 -8.17
CA ASN A 80 -28.36 10.71 -8.76
C ASN A 80 -29.39 11.55 -7.97
N SER A 81 -29.06 12.09 -6.79
CA SER A 81 -30.04 12.78 -5.93
C SER A 81 -29.40 13.68 -4.87
N VAL A 82 -30.16 14.60 -4.31
CA VAL A 82 -29.77 15.50 -3.21
C VAL A 82 -30.95 15.72 -2.26
N THR A 83 -30.67 15.92 -0.97
CA THR A 83 -31.67 16.36 0.01
C THR A 83 -31.59 17.87 0.18
N ILE A 84 -32.73 18.55 0.10
CA ILE A 84 -32.88 19.98 0.39
C ILE A 84 -33.51 20.15 1.78
N LYS A 85 -32.98 21.06 2.62
CA LYS A 85 -33.62 21.51 3.88
C LYS A 85 -34.02 22.97 3.72
N GLY A 86 -35.28 23.31 3.99
CA GLY A 86 -35.74 24.70 3.98
C GLY A 86 -35.22 25.43 5.23
N LYS A 87 -34.52 26.56 5.05
CA LYS A 87 -34.07 27.43 6.14
C LYS A 87 -35.07 28.56 6.39
N LYS A 88 -35.08 29.58 5.54
CA LYS A 88 -36.00 30.73 5.58
C LYS A 88 -37.03 30.64 4.45
N ALA A 89 -38.24 31.15 4.65
CA ALA A 89 -39.24 31.23 3.59
C ALA A 89 -38.74 32.09 2.42
N GLY A 90 -39.05 31.68 1.18
CA GLY A 90 -38.57 32.34 -0.03
C GLY A 90 -38.43 31.41 -1.24
N LYS A 91 -37.97 31.95 -2.36
CA LYS A 91 -37.75 31.22 -3.62
C LYS A 91 -36.25 31.12 -3.91
N THR A 92 -35.78 29.99 -4.45
CA THR A 92 -34.37 29.81 -4.87
C THR A 92 -34.26 28.79 -6.02
N VAL A 93 -33.07 28.62 -6.60
CA VAL A 93 -32.84 27.68 -7.72
C VAL A 93 -31.72 26.71 -7.36
N LEU A 94 -32.01 25.42 -7.46
CA LEU A 94 -31.04 24.31 -7.41
C LEU A 94 -30.53 24.04 -8.82
N THR A 95 -29.22 23.90 -8.97
CA THR A 95 -28.55 23.56 -10.23
C THR A 95 -27.76 22.26 -10.08
N ALA A 96 -27.86 21.39 -11.08
CA ALA A 96 -27.10 20.16 -11.21
C ALA A 96 -26.28 20.21 -12.51
N LYS A 97 -24.95 20.05 -12.43
CA LYS A 97 -24.11 19.67 -13.57
C LYS A 97 -23.95 18.13 -13.54
N ILE A 98 -24.65 17.42 -14.42
CA ILE A 98 -24.78 15.94 -14.45
C ILE A 98 -23.90 15.37 -15.56
N LYS A 99 -22.81 14.66 -15.24
CA LYS A 99 -21.92 13.99 -16.22
C LYS A 99 -22.38 12.56 -16.49
N VAL A 100 -22.74 12.26 -17.75
CA VAL A 100 -23.20 10.95 -18.23
C VAL A 100 -22.30 10.54 -19.39
N GLY A 101 -21.51 9.48 -19.20
CA GLY A 101 -20.39 9.17 -20.11
C GLY A 101 -19.40 10.35 -20.21
N LYS A 102 -18.99 10.70 -21.43
CA LYS A 102 -18.15 11.88 -21.71
C LYS A 102 -18.93 13.21 -21.57
N LYS A 103 -20.24 13.26 -21.91
CA LYS A 103 -21.06 14.49 -22.00
C LYS A 103 -21.59 14.98 -20.63
N THR A 104 -21.76 16.30 -20.47
CA THR A 104 -22.23 16.93 -19.21
C THR A 104 -23.45 17.83 -19.44
N TYR A 105 -24.49 17.65 -18.62
CA TYR A 105 -25.79 18.34 -18.75
C TYR A 105 -26.05 19.27 -17.55
N LYS A 106 -26.28 20.56 -17.81
CA LYS A 106 -26.76 21.54 -16.81
C LYS A 106 -28.28 21.46 -16.72
N LYS A 107 -28.85 21.15 -15.55
CA LYS A 107 -30.30 21.10 -15.29
C LYS A 107 -30.64 21.82 -13.99
N THR A 108 -31.83 22.42 -13.92
CA THR A 108 -32.25 23.30 -12.82
C THR A 108 -33.62 22.92 -12.25
N CYS A 109 -33.84 23.21 -10.97
CA CYS A 109 -35.11 23.04 -10.28
C CYS A 109 -35.43 24.32 -9.47
N LYS A 110 -36.61 24.91 -9.67
CA LYS A 110 -37.09 26.05 -8.88
C LYS A 110 -37.62 25.56 -7.54
N ILE A 111 -37.08 26.04 -6.42
CA ILE A 111 -37.49 25.64 -5.06
C ILE A 111 -38.25 26.80 -4.39
N THR A 112 -39.39 26.48 -3.78
CA THR A 112 -40.13 27.36 -2.89
C THR A 112 -40.10 26.82 -1.46
N VAL A 113 -39.64 27.63 -0.51
CA VAL A 113 -39.75 27.35 0.92
C VAL A 113 -40.95 28.14 1.46
N LYS A 114 -42.00 27.43 1.90
CA LYS A 114 -43.14 28.01 2.62
C LYS A 114 -42.77 28.27 4.09
N LYS A 115 -43.42 29.24 4.75
CA LYS A 115 -43.32 29.43 6.21
C LYS A 115 -43.66 28.11 6.94
N ALA A 116 -43.14 27.94 8.16
CA ALA A 116 -43.68 26.93 9.06
C ALA A 116 -45.13 27.31 9.43
N GLY A 117 -45.96 26.34 9.80
CA GLY A 117 -47.27 26.64 10.40
C GLY A 117 -47.06 27.15 11.83
N LYS A 118 -47.92 28.06 12.31
CA LYS A 118 -48.06 28.26 13.76
C LYS A 118 -48.51 26.94 14.38
N VAL A 119 -47.92 26.57 15.52
CA VAL A 119 -48.59 25.69 16.47
C VAL A 119 -49.61 26.56 17.20
N ILE A 120 -50.86 26.11 17.25
CA ILE A 120 -51.88 26.71 18.12
C ILE A 120 -51.86 25.87 19.40
N VAL A 121 -51.83 26.54 20.55
CA VAL A 121 -51.87 25.90 21.87
C VAL A 121 -53.17 26.32 22.53
N THR A 122 -54.05 25.36 22.79
CA THR A 122 -55.23 25.51 23.64
C THR A 122 -54.87 25.27 25.12
N LYS A 123 -55.66 25.83 26.04
CA LYS A 123 -55.40 25.82 27.51
C LYS A 123 -56.20 24.75 28.25
N ALA A 124 -55.72 24.40 29.45
CA ALA A 124 -56.49 23.90 30.61
C ALA A 124 -57.04 22.45 30.49
N PRO A 125 -57.39 21.76 31.61
CA PRO A 125 -57.55 22.23 33.00
C PRO A 125 -56.53 21.66 34.02
N VAL A 126 -56.91 21.65 35.32
CA VAL A 126 -56.06 21.70 36.53
C VAL A 126 -56.32 20.52 37.49
N ALA A 127 -55.31 20.12 38.27
CA ALA A 127 -55.49 19.42 39.56
C ALA A 127 -54.34 19.76 40.56
N THR A 128 -54.68 19.83 41.86
CA THR A 128 -53.81 19.98 43.06
C THR A 128 -53.93 18.70 43.93
N PRO A 129 -53.25 18.50 45.10
CA PRO A 129 -52.37 19.37 45.93
C PRO A 129 -50.87 18.90 45.86
N THR A 130 -49.95 18.82 46.85
CA THR A 130 -49.93 18.93 48.34
C THR A 130 -48.49 19.23 48.85
N VAL A 131 -48.33 19.68 50.12
CA VAL A 131 -47.06 19.96 50.83
C VAL A 131 -47.23 19.56 52.32
N PRO A 132 -46.37 18.70 52.91
CA PRO A 132 -45.22 19.10 53.75
C PRO A 132 -44.00 18.14 53.53
N ALA A 133 -42.92 18.00 54.35
CA ALA A 133 -42.54 18.50 55.68
C ALA A 133 -40.99 18.65 55.83
N LYS A 134 -40.51 19.07 57.02
CA LYS A 134 -39.10 19.35 57.40
C LYS A 134 -38.73 18.60 58.70
N VAL A 135 -37.55 17.98 58.77
CA VAL A 135 -36.96 17.37 60.00
C VAL A 135 -35.45 17.68 60.10
N THR A 136 -34.86 17.51 61.29
CA THR A 136 -33.64 18.16 61.86
C THR A 136 -32.27 17.51 61.58
N ASP A 137 -31.21 18.24 61.95
CA ASP A 137 -29.84 17.78 62.29
C ASP A 137 -29.84 16.76 63.48
N THR A 138 -28.77 16.11 63.97
CA THR A 138 -27.27 16.24 63.93
C THR A 138 -26.69 14.84 64.31
N PRO A 139 -25.42 14.59 64.73
CA PRO A 139 -24.08 15.11 64.35
C PRO A 139 -23.03 14.02 63.99
N GLY A 140 -21.91 14.43 63.39
CA GLY A 140 -20.56 13.98 63.81
C GLY A 140 -19.94 12.68 63.27
N ALA A 141 -18.95 12.81 62.37
CA ALA A 141 -17.80 11.89 62.26
C ALA A 141 -16.57 12.68 61.76
N LYS A 142 -15.43 12.61 62.49
CA LYS A 142 -14.22 13.40 62.23
C LYS A 142 -13.17 12.55 61.52
N ALA A 143 -13.06 12.69 60.19
CA ALA A 143 -12.04 12.01 59.39
C ALA A 143 -10.77 12.87 59.23
N THR A 144 -9.60 12.24 59.33
CA THR A 144 -8.29 12.90 59.31
C THR A 144 -7.90 13.39 57.92
N ALA A 145 -7.25 14.56 57.84
CA ALA A 145 -6.79 15.12 56.58
C ALA A 145 -5.48 14.47 56.10
N THR A 146 -5.54 13.69 55.03
CA THR A 146 -4.37 13.28 54.24
C THR A 146 -3.98 14.42 53.29
N PRO A 147 -2.68 14.79 53.16
CA PRO A 147 -2.29 15.93 52.33
C PRO A 147 -2.63 15.69 50.85
N THR A 148 -3.47 16.57 50.30
CA THR A 148 -3.76 16.60 48.87
C THR A 148 -2.54 17.16 48.14
N ALA A 149 -1.93 16.38 47.26
CA ALA A 149 -0.82 16.84 46.43
C ALA A 149 -1.23 18.07 45.62
N ALA A 150 -0.36 19.09 45.57
CA ALA A 150 -0.64 20.30 44.83
C ALA A 150 -0.86 19.99 43.34
N PRO A 151 -1.84 20.64 42.67
CA PRO A 151 -2.14 20.34 41.28
C PRO A 151 -0.97 20.72 40.37
N THR A 152 -0.25 19.70 39.89
CA THR A 152 0.87 19.88 38.94
C THR A 152 0.43 20.73 37.77
N ALA A 153 1.15 21.83 37.51
CA ALA A 153 0.75 22.80 36.51
C ALA A 153 0.55 22.13 35.14
N VAL A 154 -0.65 22.29 34.56
CA VAL A 154 -0.96 21.79 33.21
C VAL A 154 0.06 22.38 32.24
N PRO A 155 0.85 21.56 31.51
CA PRO A 155 1.87 22.08 30.62
C PRO A 155 1.27 23.04 29.58
N THR A 156 1.58 24.32 29.72
CA THR A 156 1.28 25.31 28.70
C THR A 156 2.09 24.95 27.46
N LEU A 157 1.45 24.98 26.29
CA LEU A 157 2.15 24.79 25.04
C LEU A 157 3.22 25.88 24.94
N ARG A 158 4.50 25.47 24.82
CA ARG A 158 5.60 26.39 24.55
C ARG A 158 5.20 27.24 23.35
N ALA A 159 5.31 28.56 23.47
CA ALA A 159 5.00 29.46 22.38
C ALA A 159 5.80 29.02 21.14
N LEU A 160 5.09 28.77 20.03
CA LEU A 160 5.73 28.42 18.76
C LEU A 160 6.77 29.50 18.44
N ASP A 161 8.02 29.07 18.25
CA ASP A 161 9.04 29.95 17.73
C ASP A 161 8.52 30.60 16.44
N GLN A 162 8.64 31.92 16.35
CA GLN A 162 8.18 32.69 15.20
C GLN A 162 9.29 32.94 14.18
N GLY A 163 10.46 32.30 14.34
CA GLY A 163 11.53 32.24 13.34
C GLY A 163 11.04 31.83 11.95
N TYR A 164 10.07 30.92 11.85
CA TYR A 164 9.46 30.54 10.55
C TYR A 164 8.80 31.72 9.80
N LYS A 165 8.41 32.79 10.49
CA LYS A 165 7.87 34.02 9.85
C LYS A 165 8.95 34.92 9.26
N LYS A 166 10.22 34.70 9.63
CA LYS A 166 11.39 35.40 9.11
C LYS A 166 12.24 34.54 8.17
N ALA A 167 12.01 33.22 8.16
CA ALA A 167 12.63 32.32 7.20
C ALA A 167 12.20 32.67 5.78
N LYS A 168 13.09 33.31 5.01
CA LYS A 168 12.93 33.42 3.56
C LYS A 168 13.02 32.00 2.99
N ALA A 169 11.99 31.56 2.28
CA ALA A 169 12.09 30.32 1.52
C ALA A 169 13.22 30.45 0.46
N PRO A 170 13.96 29.38 0.16
CA PRO A 170 14.90 29.36 -0.95
C PRO A 170 14.22 29.81 -2.25
N GLU A 171 14.97 30.48 -3.12
CA GLU A 171 14.40 30.98 -4.37
C GLU A 171 14.09 29.81 -5.31
N ALA A 172 12.82 29.75 -5.76
CA ALA A 172 12.33 28.63 -6.54
C ALA A 172 12.99 28.62 -7.93
N LYS A 173 13.82 27.61 -8.18
CA LYS A 173 14.44 27.37 -9.48
C LYS A 173 13.35 26.92 -10.45
N ASP A 174 13.23 27.61 -11.58
CA ASP A 174 12.15 27.39 -12.54
C ASP A 174 12.34 26.02 -13.25
N PRO A 175 11.43 25.05 -13.07
CA PRO A 175 11.60 23.72 -13.64
C PRO A 175 11.61 23.71 -15.17
N ASP A 176 10.98 24.71 -15.82
CA ASP A 176 10.93 24.81 -17.28
C ASP A 176 12.26 25.32 -17.88
N THR A 177 13.24 25.71 -17.05
CA THR A 177 14.59 26.13 -17.50
C THR A 177 15.59 24.98 -17.64
N PHE A 178 15.27 23.78 -17.13
CA PHE A 178 16.16 22.62 -17.29
C PHE A 178 15.92 21.91 -18.63
N PRO A 179 16.97 21.47 -19.36
CA PRO A 179 16.82 20.69 -20.58
C PRO A 179 16.07 19.38 -20.32
N THR A 180 14.85 19.29 -20.84
CA THR A 180 13.92 18.14 -20.71
C THR A 180 13.94 17.21 -21.93
N THR A 181 14.81 17.46 -22.91
CA THR A 181 14.97 16.63 -24.11
C THR A 181 15.67 15.31 -23.79
N VAL A 182 14.88 14.33 -23.34
CA VAL A 182 15.28 12.91 -23.35
C VAL A 182 15.59 12.52 -24.81
N PRO A 183 16.76 11.93 -25.11
CA PRO A 183 17.07 11.48 -26.47
C PRO A 183 16.06 10.44 -26.97
N GLU A 184 15.59 10.57 -28.22
CA GLU A 184 14.74 9.57 -28.85
C GLU A 184 15.53 8.26 -29.04
N ALA A 185 15.29 7.29 -28.15
CA ALA A 185 15.95 6.00 -28.17
C ALA A 185 15.36 5.11 -29.27
N LYS A 186 15.90 5.26 -30.49
CA LYS A 186 15.48 4.50 -31.68
C LYS A 186 15.66 2.99 -31.47
N ILE A 187 14.68 2.24 -31.97
CA ILE A 187 14.72 0.78 -32.06
C ILE A 187 15.17 0.45 -33.48
N ASP A 188 16.10 -0.50 -33.63
CA ASP A 188 16.37 -1.12 -34.91
C ASP A 188 15.29 -2.18 -35.18
N PRO A 189 14.46 -2.06 -36.24
CA PRO A 189 13.46 -3.07 -36.57
C PRO A 189 14.03 -4.47 -36.79
N ALA A 190 15.30 -4.59 -37.23
CA ALA A 190 15.95 -5.88 -37.47
C ALA A 190 16.23 -6.67 -36.17
N THR A 191 16.33 -5.98 -35.02
CA THR A 191 16.56 -6.58 -33.69
C THR A 191 15.39 -6.37 -32.73
N ALA A 192 14.23 -5.95 -33.25
CA ALA A 192 13.06 -5.66 -32.43
C ALA A 192 12.40 -6.94 -31.88
N THR A 193 12.27 -7.99 -32.69
CA THR A 193 11.80 -9.30 -32.23
C THR A 193 12.90 -9.96 -31.40
N VAL A 194 12.64 -10.22 -30.11
CA VAL A 194 13.59 -10.86 -29.19
C VAL A 194 13.20 -12.30 -28.83
N TYR A 195 11.96 -12.70 -29.13
CA TYR A 195 11.51 -14.09 -29.09
C TYR A 195 10.36 -14.28 -30.08
N ASP A 196 10.40 -15.39 -30.81
CA ASP A 196 9.44 -15.81 -31.83
C ASP A 196 9.53 -17.33 -31.91
N GLU A 197 8.49 -18.04 -31.47
CA GLU A 197 8.48 -19.50 -31.39
C GLU A 197 7.08 -20.03 -31.76
N ASP A 198 7.05 -20.89 -32.78
CA ASP A 198 5.89 -21.65 -33.26
C ASP A 198 6.10 -23.18 -33.11
N PHE A 199 7.24 -23.60 -32.56
CA PHE A 199 7.66 -24.98 -32.36
C PHE A 199 7.76 -25.84 -33.65
N GLU A 200 7.66 -25.26 -34.86
CA GLU A 200 7.66 -26.02 -36.12
C GLU A 200 8.97 -26.78 -36.35
N ASP A 201 10.11 -26.23 -35.92
CA ASP A 201 11.44 -26.86 -35.99
C ASP A 201 11.69 -27.93 -34.90
N VAL A 202 10.79 -28.10 -33.92
CA VAL A 202 10.93 -29.06 -32.81
C VAL A 202 10.34 -30.43 -33.19
N GLU A 203 11.01 -31.53 -32.85
CA GLU A 203 10.44 -32.87 -33.07
C GLU A 203 9.20 -33.12 -32.20
N THR A 204 8.10 -33.55 -32.82
CA THR A 204 6.84 -33.84 -32.15
C THR A 204 7.00 -35.00 -31.16
N GLY A 205 6.54 -34.79 -29.92
CA GLY A 205 6.75 -35.71 -28.81
C GLY A 205 8.01 -35.41 -27.98
N THR A 206 8.83 -34.41 -28.35
CA THR A 206 9.92 -33.89 -27.51
C THR A 206 9.36 -33.47 -26.15
N LYS A 207 9.97 -33.97 -25.06
CA LYS A 207 9.55 -33.72 -23.67
C LYS A 207 10.61 -33.02 -22.84
N SER A 208 10.14 -32.17 -21.94
CA SER A 208 10.97 -31.53 -20.92
C SER A 208 10.32 -31.65 -19.54
N THR A 209 11.09 -32.09 -18.56
CA THR A 209 10.77 -32.05 -17.12
C THR A 209 11.65 -31.03 -16.38
N ALA A 210 12.41 -30.20 -17.12
CA ALA A 210 13.28 -29.18 -16.55
C ALA A 210 12.46 -28.19 -15.70
N CYS A 211 12.89 -27.98 -14.46
CA CYS A 211 12.20 -27.14 -13.48
C CYS A 211 12.85 -25.75 -13.39
N VAL A 212 12.16 -24.81 -12.74
CA VAL A 212 12.70 -23.46 -12.47
C VAL A 212 13.77 -23.52 -11.38
N ASN A 213 14.99 -23.10 -11.72
CA ASN A 213 15.93 -22.51 -10.78
C ASN A 213 16.41 -21.15 -11.30
N GLU A 214 16.92 -20.29 -10.42
CA GLU A 214 17.43 -18.98 -10.82
C GLU A 214 18.77 -19.10 -11.59
N ASP A 215 19.54 -20.15 -11.32
CA ASP A 215 20.78 -20.50 -12.04
C ASP A 215 20.55 -21.25 -13.36
N THR A 216 19.32 -21.28 -13.91
CA THR A 216 19.09 -21.83 -15.25
C THR A 216 20.03 -21.11 -16.26
N PRO A 217 20.65 -21.83 -17.21
CA PRO A 217 21.40 -21.21 -18.30
C PRO A 217 20.59 -20.20 -19.13
N ASP A 218 21.17 -19.64 -20.19
CA ASP A 218 20.44 -18.85 -21.18
C ASP A 218 20.22 -19.65 -22.50
N PRO A 219 19.40 -20.72 -22.49
CA PRO A 219 19.21 -21.58 -23.66
C PRO A 219 18.22 -20.98 -24.66
N GLU A 220 18.15 -21.48 -25.89
CA GLU A 220 17.23 -20.94 -26.92
C GLU A 220 16.07 -21.89 -27.29
N GLY A 221 15.08 -21.34 -28.00
CA GLY A 221 13.89 -22.06 -28.49
C GLY A 221 13.09 -22.72 -27.36
N LEU A 222 12.66 -23.97 -27.58
CA LEU A 222 11.94 -24.78 -26.59
C LEU A 222 12.66 -24.86 -25.24
N GLN A 223 13.99 -24.82 -25.17
CA GLN A 223 14.71 -24.97 -23.91
C GLN A 223 14.50 -23.81 -22.93
N ARG A 224 13.95 -22.66 -23.39
CA ARG A 224 13.46 -21.60 -22.49
C ARG A 224 12.19 -21.98 -21.74
N TRP A 225 11.44 -22.96 -22.25
CA TRP A 225 10.22 -23.43 -21.62
C TRP A 225 10.52 -24.51 -20.59
N ILE A 226 10.11 -24.22 -19.36
CA ILE A 226 10.39 -25.00 -18.16
C ILE A 226 9.11 -25.19 -17.35
N LEU A 227 9.05 -26.30 -16.62
CA LEU A 227 7.95 -26.63 -15.74
C LEU A 227 8.07 -25.81 -14.45
N ARG A 228 7.01 -25.08 -14.11
CA ARG A 228 6.96 -24.28 -12.88
C ARG A 228 6.66 -25.16 -11.67
N SER A 229 7.68 -25.85 -11.15
CA SER A 229 7.63 -26.76 -10.00
C SER A 229 8.94 -26.76 -9.21
N PHE A 230 8.89 -27.12 -7.92
CA PHE A 230 10.07 -27.43 -7.10
C PHE A 230 10.32 -28.94 -7.06
N SER A 231 11.56 -29.38 -6.82
CA SER A 231 11.92 -30.80 -6.69
C SER A 231 11.08 -31.57 -5.67
N ASP A 232 10.78 -30.92 -4.54
CA ASP A 232 10.25 -31.55 -3.34
C ASP A 232 8.71 -31.58 -3.31
N ASP A 233 8.05 -30.97 -4.30
CA ASP A 233 6.61 -31.08 -4.47
C ASP A 233 6.22 -32.49 -4.93
N ASN A 234 5.22 -33.07 -4.26
CA ASN A 234 4.76 -34.47 -4.39
C ASN A 234 4.05 -34.80 -5.74
N ASN A 235 4.62 -34.38 -6.86
CA ASN A 235 4.32 -34.84 -8.22
C ASN A 235 5.44 -34.51 -9.24
N THR A 236 6.52 -33.84 -8.84
CA THR A 236 7.59 -33.43 -9.77
C THR A 236 8.24 -34.67 -10.41
N GLY A 237 8.34 -34.66 -11.74
CA GLY A 237 8.70 -35.83 -12.56
C GLY A 237 7.52 -36.57 -13.21
N LYS A 238 6.26 -36.23 -12.90
CA LYS A 238 5.07 -36.73 -13.64
C LYS A 238 4.38 -35.67 -14.50
N ASP A 239 4.47 -34.42 -14.08
CA ASP A 239 4.14 -33.27 -14.91
C ASP A 239 5.30 -33.01 -15.87
N TYR A 240 4.99 -32.59 -17.10
CA TYR A 240 5.99 -32.37 -18.16
C TYR A 240 5.49 -31.38 -19.21
N LEU A 241 6.43 -30.78 -19.93
CA LEU A 241 6.16 -30.10 -21.19
C LEU A 241 6.36 -31.08 -22.36
N GLU A 242 5.55 -30.94 -23.41
CA GLU A 242 5.56 -31.77 -24.63
C GLU A 242 5.19 -30.89 -25.83
N VAL A 243 5.90 -31.01 -26.96
CA VAL A 243 5.43 -30.43 -28.23
C VAL A 243 4.55 -31.44 -28.95
N VAL A 244 3.32 -31.03 -29.31
CA VAL A 244 2.29 -31.90 -29.92
C VAL A 244 1.74 -31.31 -31.20
N GLU A 245 1.28 -32.16 -32.13
CA GLU A 245 0.54 -31.71 -33.32
C GLU A 245 -0.79 -31.06 -32.91
N SER A 246 -1.16 -29.95 -33.54
CA SER A 246 -2.42 -29.24 -33.30
C SER A 246 -3.66 -30.05 -33.72
N SER A 247 -3.47 -31.08 -34.55
CA SER A 247 -4.47 -32.10 -34.88
C SER A 247 -4.84 -33.00 -33.69
N THR A 248 -4.05 -33.03 -32.62
CA THR A 248 -4.32 -33.82 -31.39
C THR A 248 -5.04 -33.02 -30.29
N LEU A 249 -5.31 -31.73 -30.51
CA LEU A 249 -5.88 -30.85 -29.49
C LEU A 249 -7.36 -31.18 -29.19
N PRO A 250 -7.80 -31.23 -27.92
CA PRO A 250 -9.21 -31.45 -27.55
C PRO A 250 -10.19 -30.41 -28.10
N THR A 251 -9.69 -29.26 -28.54
CA THR A 251 -10.44 -28.27 -29.32
C THR A 251 -9.46 -27.60 -30.28
N GLY A 252 -9.59 -27.85 -31.58
CA GLY A 252 -8.76 -27.21 -32.60
C GLY A 252 -8.98 -25.70 -32.68
N ASN A 253 -7.96 -24.98 -33.13
CA ASN A 253 -7.98 -23.54 -33.37
C ASN A 253 -7.24 -23.25 -34.68
N SER A 254 -7.85 -22.56 -35.64
CA SER A 254 -7.19 -22.25 -36.93
C SER A 254 -6.15 -21.12 -36.83
N ALA A 255 -5.89 -20.60 -35.63
CA ALA A 255 -4.85 -19.63 -35.35
C ALA A 255 -3.59 -20.22 -34.69
N VAL A 256 -3.58 -21.50 -34.31
CA VAL A 256 -2.34 -22.18 -33.85
C VAL A 256 -1.55 -22.76 -35.03
N GLY A 257 -0.26 -23.02 -34.82
CA GLY A 257 0.61 -23.70 -35.78
C GLY A 257 0.21 -25.16 -36.04
N LYS A 258 1.06 -25.91 -36.77
CA LYS A 258 0.94 -27.38 -36.81
C LYS A 258 1.40 -27.99 -35.50
N LYS A 259 2.32 -27.34 -34.78
CA LYS A 259 2.80 -27.77 -33.46
C LYS A 259 2.40 -26.78 -32.38
N VAL A 260 2.26 -27.26 -31.15
CA VAL A 260 1.80 -26.50 -29.98
C VAL A 260 2.51 -27.01 -28.73
N LEU A 261 2.90 -26.11 -27.82
CA LEU A 261 3.42 -26.49 -26.52
C LEU A 261 2.27 -26.91 -25.59
N LYS A 262 2.32 -28.16 -25.14
CA LYS A 262 1.46 -28.74 -24.11
C LYS A 262 2.22 -28.80 -22.78
N CYS A 263 1.55 -28.42 -21.69
CA CYS A 263 1.96 -28.73 -20.33
C CYS A 263 0.99 -29.77 -19.77
N HIS A 264 1.48 -30.99 -19.56
CA HIS A 264 0.74 -32.04 -18.88
C HIS A 264 0.79 -31.82 -17.36
N ARG A 265 -0.36 -31.99 -16.69
CA ARG A 265 -0.48 -31.85 -15.23
C ARG A 265 -1.34 -32.96 -14.65
N GLN A 266 -0.75 -33.86 -13.88
CA GLN A 266 -1.43 -35.03 -13.32
C GLN A 266 -2.26 -34.68 -12.06
N ALA A 267 -2.92 -35.69 -11.49
CA ALA A 267 -3.61 -35.55 -10.21
C ALA A 267 -2.64 -35.14 -9.08
N ASN A 268 -3.09 -34.29 -8.15
CA ASN A 268 -2.34 -33.65 -7.06
C ASN A 268 -1.38 -32.51 -7.43
N SER A 269 -1.21 -32.19 -8.72
CA SER A 269 -0.45 -31.01 -9.14
C SER A 269 -1.10 -29.71 -8.66
N LYS A 270 -0.29 -28.79 -8.15
CA LYS A 270 -0.74 -27.56 -7.49
C LYS A 270 -1.37 -26.59 -8.49
N SER A 271 -2.24 -25.71 -8.00
CA SER A 271 -2.86 -24.62 -8.77
C SER A 271 -1.84 -23.70 -9.47
N TRP A 272 -0.70 -23.48 -8.83
CA TRP A 272 0.37 -22.59 -9.30
C TRP A 272 1.38 -23.24 -10.27
N GLN A 273 1.32 -24.56 -10.47
CA GLN A 273 2.17 -25.31 -11.42
C GLN A 273 1.62 -25.20 -12.84
N GLY A 274 2.51 -25.11 -13.82
CA GLY A 274 2.20 -24.99 -15.25
C GLY A 274 3.45 -24.62 -16.07
N ALA A 275 3.27 -24.31 -17.35
CA ALA A 275 4.36 -23.87 -18.22
C ALA A 275 4.87 -22.46 -17.81
N MET A 276 6.19 -22.30 -17.81
CA MET A 276 6.89 -21.02 -17.72
C MET A 276 7.87 -20.88 -18.89
N ILE A 277 8.05 -19.67 -19.41
CA ILE A 277 9.15 -19.28 -20.27
C ILE A 277 10.15 -18.43 -19.49
N ASN A 278 11.42 -18.84 -19.48
CA ASN A 278 12.53 -18.09 -18.87
C ASN A 278 13.07 -17.04 -19.85
N LEU A 279 12.96 -15.78 -19.45
CA LEU A 279 13.28 -14.58 -20.25
C LEU A 279 14.41 -13.75 -19.64
N SER A 280 15.00 -14.24 -18.55
CA SER A 280 16.26 -13.77 -17.99
C SER A 280 17.31 -13.71 -19.11
N LYS A 281 18.16 -12.67 -19.10
CA LYS A 281 19.20 -12.39 -20.12
C LYS A 281 18.70 -12.13 -21.56
N LYS A 282 17.39 -12.26 -21.87
CA LYS A 282 16.81 -11.88 -23.18
C LYS A 282 16.05 -10.56 -23.22
N LEU A 283 15.54 -10.09 -22.09
CA LEU A 283 14.91 -8.78 -22.00
C LEU A 283 15.91 -7.75 -21.46
N GLU A 284 15.98 -6.58 -22.11
CA GLU A 284 16.77 -5.46 -21.65
C GLU A 284 16.01 -4.71 -20.55
N GLY A 285 16.68 -4.46 -19.42
CA GLY A 285 16.10 -3.76 -18.28
C GLY A 285 15.50 -2.41 -18.66
N GLY A 286 14.32 -2.09 -18.13
CA GLY A 286 13.59 -0.83 -18.38
C GLY A 286 12.98 -0.69 -19.79
N ALA A 287 13.18 -1.66 -20.68
CA ALA A 287 12.61 -1.64 -22.03
C ALA A 287 11.10 -1.93 -22.03
N THR A 288 10.40 -1.47 -23.08
CA THR A 288 9.00 -1.84 -23.33
C THR A 288 8.93 -2.88 -24.44
N TYR A 289 8.12 -3.91 -24.25
CA TYR A 289 7.90 -5.02 -25.17
C TYR A 289 6.41 -5.22 -25.41
N ARG A 290 6.02 -5.49 -26.64
CA ARG A 290 4.72 -6.09 -26.97
C ARG A 290 4.85 -7.60 -26.90
N VAL A 291 4.06 -8.22 -26.02
CA VAL A 291 3.96 -9.67 -25.84
C VAL A 291 2.62 -10.14 -26.39
N SER A 292 2.66 -11.18 -27.22
CA SER A 292 1.47 -11.86 -27.73
C SER A 292 1.63 -13.37 -27.73
N PHE A 293 0.51 -14.09 -27.52
CA PHE A 293 0.39 -15.55 -27.61
C PHE A 293 -1.10 -15.94 -27.67
N THR A 294 -1.40 -17.20 -27.96
CA THR A 294 -2.73 -17.79 -27.71
C THR A 294 -2.63 -19.00 -26.78
N ALA A 295 -3.62 -19.23 -25.91
CA ALA A 295 -3.57 -20.31 -24.92
C ALA A 295 -4.94 -20.88 -24.54
N TYR A 296 -4.95 -22.13 -24.10
CA TYR A 296 -6.13 -22.97 -23.86
C TYR A 296 -5.93 -23.98 -22.72
N SER A 297 -7.03 -24.38 -22.10
CA SER A 297 -7.14 -25.59 -21.27
C SER A 297 -8.58 -26.08 -21.34
N GLU A 298 -8.77 -27.38 -21.60
CA GLU A 298 -10.10 -27.98 -21.58
C GLU A 298 -10.66 -28.04 -20.15
N VAL A 299 -9.79 -28.33 -19.18
CA VAL A 299 -10.15 -28.70 -17.81
C VAL A 299 -10.28 -27.51 -16.86
N SER A 300 -9.55 -26.42 -17.10
CA SER A 300 -9.33 -25.36 -16.13
C SER A 300 -9.38 -23.96 -16.75
N SER A 301 -9.34 -22.93 -15.90
CA SER A 301 -9.37 -21.54 -16.33
C SER A 301 -8.03 -20.85 -16.03
N LEU A 302 -7.25 -20.63 -17.10
CA LEU A 302 -5.83 -20.23 -17.02
C LEU A 302 -5.67 -18.73 -16.82
N ASN A 303 -4.67 -18.33 -16.01
CA ASN A 303 -4.19 -16.96 -15.96
C ASN A 303 -2.77 -16.89 -16.50
N PHE A 304 -2.42 -15.74 -17.08
CA PHE A 304 -1.07 -15.38 -17.49
C PHE A 304 -0.47 -14.44 -16.46
N ASN A 305 0.80 -14.65 -16.10
CA ASN A 305 1.45 -14.07 -14.94
C ASN A 305 2.93 -13.84 -15.24
N GLU A 306 3.58 -13.01 -14.44
CA GLU A 306 5.05 -12.85 -14.41
C GLU A 306 5.61 -13.22 -13.04
N GLN A 307 6.84 -13.74 -13.03
CA GLN A 307 7.69 -13.94 -11.86
C GLN A 307 8.96 -13.09 -12.04
N VAL A 308 9.36 -12.36 -11.01
CA VAL A 308 10.52 -11.46 -11.01
C VAL A 308 11.37 -11.67 -9.77
N ILE A 309 12.67 -11.88 -9.95
CA ILE A 309 13.69 -11.70 -8.90
C ILE A 309 14.57 -10.53 -9.36
N PRO A 310 14.52 -9.34 -8.72
CA PRO A 310 15.22 -8.16 -9.24
C PRO A 310 16.75 -8.25 -9.17
N ILE A 311 17.28 -8.84 -8.09
CA ILE A 311 18.70 -8.95 -7.76
C ILE A 311 19.02 -10.36 -7.25
N GLU A 312 20.26 -10.79 -7.34
CA GLU A 312 20.73 -12.08 -6.78
C GLU A 312 20.42 -12.15 -5.27
N GLY A 313 19.85 -13.28 -4.82
CA GLY A 313 19.37 -13.44 -3.43
C GLY A 313 18.20 -12.51 -3.04
N GLY A 314 17.56 -11.85 -4.01
CA GLY A 314 16.41 -10.97 -3.80
C GLY A 314 15.09 -11.71 -3.58
N GLU A 315 14.09 -11.02 -3.03
CA GLU A 315 12.75 -11.60 -2.86
C GLU A 315 12.04 -11.77 -4.22
N GLN A 316 11.65 -13.00 -4.55
CA GLN A 316 10.81 -13.31 -5.69
C GLN A 316 9.40 -12.67 -5.57
N SER A 317 8.93 -12.05 -6.65
CA SER A 317 7.64 -11.36 -6.70
C SER A 317 6.79 -11.83 -7.88
N TYR A 318 5.47 -11.67 -7.73
CA TYR A 318 4.45 -12.28 -8.59
C TYR A 318 3.36 -11.28 -8.98
N ALA A 319 2.98 -11.25 -10.25
CA ALA A 319 1.86 -10.43 -10.70
C ALA A 319 1.04 -11.06 -11.84
N TYR A 320 -0.28 -10.93 -11.74
CA TYR A 320 -1.21 -11.29 -12.81
C TYR A 320 -1.06 -10.29 -13.98
N MET A 321 -0.88 -10.77 -15.20
CA MET A 321 -0.81 -9.93 -16.39
C MET A 321 -2.19 -9.74 -17.04
N PRO A 322 -2.45 -8.61 -17.76
CA PRO A 322 -1.71 -7.36 -17.79
C PRO A 322 -2.23 -6.43 -16.67
N THR A 323 -2.34 -6.91 -15.42
CA THR A 323 -3.02 -6.16 -14.36
C THR A 323 -2.24 -4.93 -13.91
N ARG A 324 -0.91 -4.91 -14.13
CA ARG A 324 -0.07 -3.69 -14.09
C ARG A 324 -0.66 -2.54 -14.94
N ILE A 325 -1.31 -2.87 -16.06
CA ILE A 325 -1.71 -1.93 -17.11
C ILE A 325 -3.23 -1.65 -17.09
N THR A 326 -4.07 -2.69 -17.10
CA THR A 326 -5.52 -2.54 -17.38
C THR A 326 -6.42 -2.58 -16.14
N ALA A 327 -5.86 -2.89 -14.97
CA ALA A 327 -6.58 -3.26 -13.75
C ALA A 327 -7.59 -4.42 -13.90
N THR A 328 -7.48 -5.22 -14.97
CA THR A 328 -8.28 -6.42 -15.23
C THR A 328 -7.33 -7.54 -15.65
N ARG A 329 -7.13 -8.56 -14.80
CA ARG A 329 -6.27 -9.68 -15.15
C ARG A 329 -6.78 -10.42 -16.38
N TRP A 330 -5.87 -10.86 -17.23
CA TRP A 330 -6.18 -11.77 -18.31
C TRP A 330 -6.38 -13.16 -17.73
N LYS A 331 -7.51 -13.77 -18.11
CA LYS A 331 -7.87 -15.15 -17.77
C LYS A 331 -8.60 -15.80 -18.94
N THR A 332 -8.40 -17.09 -19.22
CA THR A 332 -9.19 -17.86 -20.20
C THR A 332 -10.58 -18.22 -19.63
N THR A 333 -11.47 -18.67 -20.50
CA THR A 333 -12.63 -19.47 -20.10
C THR A 333 -12.24 -20.94 -20.26
N LYS A 334 -12.68 -21.82 -19.35
CA LYS A 334 -12.51 -23.27 -19.47
C LYS A 334 -13.02 -23.76 -20.83
N GLY A 335 -12.24 -24.56 -21.54
CA GLY A 335 -12.60 -25.09 -22.86
C GLY A 335 -12.67 -24.04 -23.98
N GLN A 336 -12.00 -22.90 -23.85
CA GLN A 336 -11.97 -21.84 -24.88
C GLN A 336 -10.55 -21.31 -25.08
N TRP A 337 -10.13 -21.23 -26.34
CA TRP A 337 -8.91 -20.54 -26.74
C TRP A 337 -9.04 -19.04 -26.47
N LYS A 338 -7.91 -18.39 -26.20
CA LYS A 338 -7.87 -16.96 -25.99
C LYS A 338 -6.49 -16.38 -26.25
N ASP A 339 -6.49 -15.25 -26.92
CA ASP A 339 -5.28 -14.51 -27.26
C ASP A 339 -4.93 -13.49 -26.17
N PHE A 340 -3.63 -13.22 -26.04
CA PHE A 340 -3.05 -12.10 -25.32
C PHE A 340 -2.28 -11.24 -26.31
N ASP A 341 -2.39 -9.91 -26.17
CA ASP A 341 -1.67 -8.92 -26.98
C ASP A 341 -1.61 -7.61 -26.18
N TYR A 342 -0.49 -7.35 -25.51
CA TYR A 342 -0.29 -6.16 -24.69
C TYR A 342 1.16 -5.69 -24.71
N GLU A 343 1.35 -4.37 -24.66
CA GLU A 343 2.64 -3.76 -24.30
C GLU A 343 2.85 -3.82 -22.78
N ILE A 344 4.07 -4.14 -22.39
CA ILE A 344 4.57 -4.26 -21.01
C ILE A 344 5.91 -3.55 -20.90
N THR A 345 6.21 -2.95 -19.75
CA THR A 345 7.56 -2.45 -19.43
C THR A 345 8.15 -3.36 -18.36
N VAL A 346 9.37 -3.85 -18.60
CA VAL A 346 10.09 -4.71 -17.65
C VAL A 346 10.83 -3.85 -16.61
N PRO A 347 11.12 -4.38 -15.40
CA PRO A 347 11.97 -3.70 -14.41
C PRO A 347 13.35 -3.32 -14.97
N ASP A 348 14.00 -2.32 -14.37
CA ASP A 348 15.36 -1.90 -14.74
C ASP A 348 16.41 -2.96 -14.41
N ASP A 349 16.24 -3.67 -13.28
CA ASP A 349 17.12 -4.76 -12.84
C ASP A 349 16.31 -6.07 -12.67
N MET A 350 16.85 -7.17 -13.21
CA MET A 350 16.21 -8.49 -13.27
C MET A 350 17.24 -9.62 -13.26
N TYR A 351 17.56 -10.16 -12.08
CA TYR A 351 18.31 -11.41 -11.95
C TYR A 351 17.55 -12.60 -12.56
N PHE A 352 16.24 -12.69 -12.29
CA PHE A 352 15.32 -13.61 -12.95
C PHE A 352 14.08 -12.89 -13.46
N TYR A 353 13.67 -13.19 -14.70
CA TYR A 353 12.37 -12.79 -15.24
C TYR A 353 11.75 -13.91 -16.09
N GLY A 354 10.47 -14.20 -15.88
CA GLY A 354 9.76 -15.21 -16.67
C GLY A 354 8.25 -15.05 -16.64
N PHE A 355 7.59 -15.44 -17.74
CA PHE A 355 6.13 -15.52 -17.79
C PHE A 355 5.65 -16.93 -17.57
N TYR A 356 4.51 -17.10 -16.89
CA TYR A 356 3.98 -18.42 -16.61
C TYR A 356 2.45 -18.48 -16.59
N PHE A 357 1.95 -19.70 -16.84
CA PHE A 357 0.54 -20.04 -16.90
C PHE A 357 0.15 -20.84 -15.65
N GLN A 358 -1.01 -20.51 -15.04
CA GLN A 358 -1.49 -21.20 -13.84
C GLN A 358 -3.02 -21.41 -13.84
N SER A 359 -3.48 -22.42 -13.11
CA SER A 359 -4.90 -22.71 -12.86
C SER A 359 -5.34 -22.24 -11.47
N ASP A 360 -6.05 -21.11 -11.36
CA ASP A 360 -6.53 -20.64 -10.03
C ASP A 360 -7.45 -21.65 -9.34
N ASP A 361 -8.19 -22.43 -10.13
CA ASP A 361 -9.22 -23.35 -9.64
C ASP A 361 -8.64 -24.69 -9.15
N GLY A 362 -7.32 -24.89 -9.30
CA GLY A 362 -6.63 -26.10 -8.87
C GLY A 362 -6.92 -27.33 -9.73
N THR A 363 -7.77 -27.23 -10.76
CA THR A 363 -8.08 -28.37 -11.62
C THR A 363 -6.83 -28.86 -12.36
N THR A 364 -6.64 -30.18 -12.37
CA THR A 364 -5.54 -30.90 -13.02
C THR A 364 -5.91 -31.31 -14.45
N GLY A 365 -4.90 -31.56 -15.28
CA GLY A 365 -5.02 -31.76 -16.73
C GLY A 365 -4.43 -30.61 -17.54
N ASP A 366 -4.45 -30.78 -18.85
CA ASP A 366 -3.50 -30.16 -19.78
C ASP A 366 -3.75 -28.67 -20.04
N MET A 367 -2.64 -27.94 -20.19
CA MET A 367 -2.60 -26.55 -20.66
C MET A 367 -1.87 -26.51 -22.01
N TYR A 368 -2.28 -25.60 -22.90
CA TYR A 368 -1.69 -25.45 -24.22
C TYR A 368 -1.40 -23.98 -24.50
N VAL A 369 -0.23 -23.69 -25.07
CA VAL A 369 0.25 -22.34 -25.40
C VAL A 369 0.95 -22.37 -26.74
N ASP A 370 0.73 -21.34 -27.56
CA ASP A 370 1.31 -21.23 -28.89
C ASP A 370 1.42 -19.75 -29.37
N ASN A 371 2.13 -19.52 -30.47
CA ASN A 371 2.37 -18.21 -31.10
C ASN A 371 3.02 -17.19 -30.13
N MET A 372 3.97 -17.64 -29.29
CA MET A 372 4.61 -16.77 -28.29
C MET A 372 5.61 -15.84 -28.98
N LYS A 373 5.23 -14.57 -29.12
CA LYS A 373 6.05 -13.52 -29.76
C LYS A 373 6.29 -12.37 -28.80
N ILE A 374 7.55 -11.91 -28.73
CA ILE A 374 7.99 -10.79 -27.90
C ILE A 374 8.78 -9.81 -28.76
N VAL A 375 8.25 -8.60 -28.94
CA VAL A 375 8.83 -7.55 -29.80
C VAL A 375 9.07 -6.29 -28.99
N LYS A 376 10.30 -5.76 -28.98
CA LYS A 376 10.65 -4.50 -28.31
C LYS A 376 9.95 -3.32 -29.00
N THR A 377 9.20 -2.54 -28.22
CA THR A 377 8.48 -1.33 -28.68
C THR A 377 8.95 -0.03 -28.00
N ALA A 378 9.82 -0.11 -26.98
CA ALA A 378 10.68 1.01 -26.57
C ALA A 378 12.01 0.49 -25.98
N GLN A 379 13.11 1.21 -26.23
CA GLN A 379 14.37 1.05 -25.48
C GLN A 379 14.25 1.72 -24.09
N PRO A 380 15.08 1.36 -23.10
CA PRO A 380 15.15 2.09 -21.83
C PRO A 380 15.75 3.49 -22.01
N SER A 381 15.44 4.40 -21.09
CA SER A 381 15.98 5.76 -21.07
C SER A 381 17.43 5.77 -20.55
N LYS A 382 18.42 5.77 -21.45
CA LYS A 382 19.85 5.86 -21.12
C LYS A 382 20.33 7.30 -20.89
N ALA A 383 19.44 8.18 -20.41
CA ALA A 383 19.62 9.62 -20.34
C ALA A 383 20.40 10.09 -19.11
N MET A 384 21.66 9.66 -18.98
CA MET A 384 22.54 10.04 -17.86
C MET A 384 23.05 11.50 -17.97
N GLY A 385 22.96 12.10 -19.15
CA GLY A 385 23.38 13.49 -19.42
C GLY A 385 22.42 14.58 -18.95
N ILE A 386 21.37 14.25 -18.18
CA ILE A 386 20.45 15.25 -17.64
C ILE A 386 21.05 15.97 -16.42
N PRO A 387 20.72 17.25 -16.19
CA PRO A 387 21.14 17.98 -15.00
C PRO A 387 20.77 17.24 -13.70
N LYS A 388 21.74 17.09 -12.80
CA LYS A 388 21.60 16.31 -11.57
C LYS A 388 20.86 17.11 -10.50
N LEU A 389 19.78 16.56 -9.96
CA LEU A 389 18.96 17.24 -8.95
C LEU A 389 19.77 17.62 -7.69
N LYS A 390 20.67 16.75 -7.23
CA LYS A 390 21.56 17.03 -6.09
C LYS A 390 22.50 18.21 -6.32
N ASP A 391 22.98 18.39 -7.55
CA ASP A 391 23.87 19.51 -7.91
C ASP A 391 23.05 20.81 -8.04
N ILE A 392 21.88 20.74 -8.70
CA ILE A 392 20.94 21.86 -8.85
C ILE A 392 20.52 22.45 -7.51
N TYR A 393 20.19 21.61 -6.53
CA TYR A 393 19.67 22.06 -5.23
C TYR A 393 20.73 22.05 -4.10
N SER A 394 22.01 21.89 -4.42
CA SER A 394 23.12 21.84 -3.46
C SER A 394 23.24 23.09 -2.55
N ASP A 395 22.93 24.27 -3.10
CA ASP A 395 22.88 25.56 -2.39
C ASP A 395 21.65 25.71 -1.47
N THR A 396 20.69 24.80 -1.59
CA THR A 396 19.33 24.91 -1.04
C THR A 396 19.04 23.83 0.00
N PHE A 397 19.45 22.60 -0.28
CA PHE A 397 19.25 21.43 0.58
C PHE A 397 20.55 20.61 0.66
N GLY A 398 21.13 20.49 1.85
CA GLY A 398 22.31 19.64 2.06
C GLY A 398 22.07 18.15 1.76
N VAL A 399 20.80 17.70 1.80
CA VAL A 399 20.40 16.39 1.27
C VAL A 399 19.18 16.53 0.36
N VAL A 400 19.35 16.12 -0.89
CA VAL A 400 18.35 15.98 -1.96
C VAL A 400 18.10 14.48 -2.11
N ALA A 401 17.03 14.00 -1.48
CA ALA A 401 16.75 12.57 -1.31
C ALA A 401 15.52 12.08 -2.10
N VAL A 402 15.54 10.79 -2.44
CA VAL A 402 14.48 10.08 -3.17
C VAL A 402 13.86 8.97 -2.32
N GLY A 403 12.56 8.68 -2.54
CA GLY A 403 11.91 7.49 -1.98
C GLY A 403 12.01 6.33 -2.98
N ALA A 404 12.68 5.24 -2.59
CA ALA A 404 12.94 4.08 -3.45
C ALA A 404 12.96 2.80 -2.59
N SER A 405 12.82 1.62 -3.21
CA SER A 405 12.93 0.32 -2.51
C SER A 405 14.39 -0.07 -2.28
N ALA A 406 14.61 -1.08 -1.43
CA ALA A 406 15.93 -1.67 -1.29
C ALA A 406 16.42 -2.34 -2.58
N ASN A 407 15.51 -2.87 -3.42
CA ASN A 407 15.88 -3.46 -4.70
C ASN A 407 16.40 -2.39 -5.67
N ASP A 408 15.81 -1.20 -5.68
CA ASP A 408 16.29 -0.07 -6.51
C ASP A 408 17.65 0.46 -6.01
N LEU A 409 17.95 0.33 -4.70
CA LEU A 409 19.23 0.71 -4.10
C LEU A 409 20.34 -0.32 -4.34
N LEU A 410 19.99 -1.61 -4.35
CA LEU A 410 20.93 -2.73 -4.47
C LEU A 410 21.15 -3.20 -5.92
N GLY A 411 20.20 -2.93 -6.83
CA GLY A 411 20.34 -3.23 -8.27
C GLY A 411 21.30 -2.27 -9.00
N ASP A 412 21.95 -2.75 -10.06
CA ASP A 412 22.99 -2.00 -10.77
C ASP A 412 22.43 -0.79 -11.52
N THR A 413 21.36 -0.99 -12.29
CA THR A 413 20.81 -0.02 -13.25
C THR A 413 20.09 1.10 -12.51
N ALA A 414 19.15 0.74 -11.64
CA ALA A 414 18.39 1.70 -10.85
C ALA A 414 19.31 2.50 -9.91
N SER A 415 20.18 1.83 -9.16
CA SER A 415 21.02 2.50 -8.15
C SER A 415 22.04 3.45 -8.76
N LYS A 416 22.56 3.15 -9.95
CA LYS A 416 23.41 4.10 -10.70
C LYS A 416 22.67 5.40 -11.01
N PHE A 417 21.45 5.32 -11.54
CA PHE A 417 20.65 6.52 -11.81
C PHE A 417 20.29 7.28 -10.52
N LEU A 418 19.92 6.56 -9.45
CA LEU A 418 19.64 7.16 -8.15
C LEU A 418 20.86 7.91 -7.58
N ASN A 419 22.06 7.31 -7.61
CA ASN A 419 23.27 7.96 -7.10
C ASN A 419 23.78 9.08 -8.02
N GLU A 420 23.50 9.06 -9.32
CA GLU A 420 23.79 10.23 -10.17
C GLU A 420 22.88 11.42 -9.84
N GLN A 421 21.58 11.19 -9.58
CA GLN A 421 20.59 12.26 -9.36
C GLN A 421 20.48 12.76 -7.92
N TYR A 422 20.66 11.90 -6.93
CA TYR A 422 20.40 12.19 -5.51
C TYR A 422 21.66 12.00 -4.66
N ASN A 423 21.70 12.64 -3.49
CA ASN A 423 22.72 12.36 -2.45
C ASN A 423 22.10 11.74 -1.19
N GLY A 424 20.87 11.24 -1.28
CA GLY A 424 20.24 10.49 -0.20
C GLY A 424 19.00 9.71 -0.61
N ILE A 425 18.52 8.86 0.30
CA ILE A 425 17.44 7.90 0.06
C ILE A 425 16.52 7.74 1.28
N THR A 426 15.26 7.38 1.04
CA THR A 426 14.29 6.90 2.05
C THR A 426 13.75 5.54 1.60
N PRO A 427 14.06 4.42 2.29
CA PRO A 427 13.55 3.10 1.94
C PRO A 427 12.03 3.04 1.96
N GLY A 428 11.44 2.49 0.90
CA GLY A 428 10.00 2.52 0.66
C GLY A 428 9.18 1.68 1.64
N ASN A 429 9.72 0.59 2.18
CA ASN A 429 9.02 -0.32 3.09
C ASN A 429 9.89 -0.97 4.19
N GLU A 430 11.20 -1.03 3.97
CA GLU A 430 12.11 -2.00 4.58
C GLU A 430 12.48 -1.63 6.02
N MET A 431 12.24 -0.38 6.41
CA MET A 431 12.42 0.13 7.79
C MET A 431 11.07 0.38 8.51
N LYS A 432 9.96 -0.17 7.98
CA LYS A 432 8.62 -0.08 8.61
C LYS A 432 8.39 -1.20 9.63
N PRO A 433 7.46 -1.03 10.60
CA PRO A 433 7.33 -1.96 11.72
C PRO A 433 6.97 -3.41 11.31
N ASN A 434 6.26 -3.61 10.20
CA ASN A 434 5.96 -4.96 9.69
C ASN A 434 7.10 -5.62 8.89
N ALA A 435 8.10 -4.86 8.43
CA ALA A 435 9.31 -5.44 7.84
C ALA A 435 10.24 -5.92 8.97
N VAL A 436 10.43 -5.08 9.98
CA VAL A 436 11.29 -5.39 11.14
C VAL A 436 10.71 -6.49 12.03
N MET A 437 9.40 -6.54 12.28
CA MET A 437 8.78 -7.51 13.20
C MET A 437 8.04 -8.68 12.52
N ASP A 438 8.16 -8.88 11.21
CA ASP A 438 7.28 -9.76 10.41
C ASP A 438 5.82 -9.25 10.35
N SER A 439 5.11 -9.52 9.25
CA SER A 439 3.74 -9.03 9.03
C SER A 439 2.65 -9.93 9.59
N ASP A 440 2.88 -11.24 9.58
CA ASP A 440 1.78 -12.20 9.57
C ASP A 440 1.50 -12.80 10.95
N LYS A 441 2.54 -13.07 11.72
CA LYS A 441 2.52 -13.61 13.09
C LYS A 441 3.78 -13.16 13.82
N ILE A 442 3.80 -13.31 15.14
CA ILE A 442 5.04 -13.13 15.91
C ILE A 442 6.05 -14.25 15.57
N ASP A 443 7.27 -13.84 15.26
CA ASP A 443 8.47 -14.67 15.50
C ASP A 443 8.93 -14.35 16.93
N ALA A 444 8.88 -15.34 17.82
CA ALA A 444 8.76 -15.12 19.27
C ALA A 444 10.05 -15.45 20.00
N VAL A 445 10.72 -14.42 20.53
CA VAL A 445 11.98 -14.54 21.28
C VAL A 445 11.68 -14.53 22.79
N PRO A 446 12.04 -15.59 23.54
CA PRO A 446 11.96 -15.61 25.00
C PRO A 446 12.71 -14.45 25.65
N LEU A 447 12.22 -13.97 26.80
CA LEU A 447 12.76 -12.75 27.41
C LEU A 447 14.24 -12.89 27.82
N GLU A 448 14.69 -14.07 28.25
CA GLU A 448 16.10 -14.31 28.57
C GLU A 448 16.99 -14.36 27.33
N ASP A 449 16.51 -14.99 26.24
CA ASP A 449 17.21 -15.03 24.95
C ASP A 449 17.35 -13.62 24.36
N ALA A 450 16.33 -12.77 24.54
CA ALA A 450 16.37 -11.37 24.13
C ALA A 450 17.40 -10.55 24.93
N LYS A 451 17.48 -10.75 26.26
CA LYS A 451 18.55 -10.16 27.09
C LYS A 451 19.93 -10.66 26.68
N ALA A 452 20.07 -11.95 26.36
CA ALA A 452 21.33 -12.55 25.91
C ALA A 452 21.78 -12.01 24.55
N GLN A 453 20.84 -11.65 23.67
CA GLN A 453 21.09 -10.89 22.43
C GLN A 453 21.44 -9.40 22.68
N GLY A 454 21.42 -8.93 23.93
CA GLY A 454 21.69 -7.55 24.30
C GLY A 454 20.54 -6.57 24.01
N LEU A 455 19.33 -7.07 23.74
CA LEU A 455 18.17 -6.23 23.46
C LEU A 455 17.70 -5.49 24.73
N TYR A 456 17.38 -4.21 24.59
CA TYR A 456 16.79 -3.41 25.64
C TYR A 456 15.39 -3.94 25.99
N ILE A 457 15.17 -4.27 27.26
CA ILE A 457 13.87 -4.67 27.81
C ILE A 457 13.34 -3.55 28.73
N PRO A 458 12.14 -2.99 28.46
CA PRO A 458 11.49 -2.01 29.33
C PRO A 458 11.20 -2.55 30.74
N GLU A 459 11.25 -1.67 31.75
CA GLU A 459 10.95 -2.08 33.12
C GLU A 459 9.50 -2.55 33.27
N GLY A 460 9.28 -3.73 33.84
CA GLY A 460 7.95 -4.28 34.04
C GLY A 460 7.35 -5.00 32.83
N TYR A 461 8.07 -5.06 31.69
CA TYR A 461 7.65 -5.86 30.52
C TYR A 461 7.45 -7.35 30.86
N ASP A 462 8.27 -7.85 31.79
CA ASP A 462 8.23 -9.19 32.39
C ASP A 462 6.93 -9.50 33.16
N LYS A 463 6.28 -8.47 33.71
CA LYS A 463 5.07 -8.60 34.56
C LYS A 463 3.78 -8.59 33.73
N GLN A 464 3.86 -8.22 32.45
CA GLN A 464 2.70 -8.10 31.56
C GLN A 464 2.29 -9.47 30.99
N ALA A 465 1.30 -10.13 31.61
CA ALA A 465 0.76 -11.41 31.15
C ALA A 465 0.27 -11.38 29.68
N ASP A 466 -0.09 -10.20 29.15
CA ASP A 466 -0.43 -9.99 27.74
C ASP A 466 0.73 -10.25 26.76
N ASN A 467 1.99 -10.29 27.24
CA ASN A 467 3.19 -10.63 26.46
C ASN A 467 3.51 -12.13 26.47
N SER A 468 2.69 -12.96 27.12
CA SER A 468 2.88 -14.42 27.12
C SER A 468 2.38 -15.06 25.84
N ALA A 469 3.25 -15.78 25.13
CA ALA A 469 2.91 -16.53 23.92
C ALA A 469 3.62 -17.89 23.86
N THR A 470 3.12 -18.78 23.00
CA THR A 470 3.73 -20.10 22.77
C THR A 470 4.81 -20.00 21.69
N TYR A 471 6.00 -20.50 21.99
CA TYR A 471 7.16 -20.54 21.12
C TYR A 471 7.76 -21.94 21.05
N ASN A 472 8.61 -22.18 20.05
CA ASN A 472 9.36 -23.42 19.86
C ASN A 472 10.76 -23.28 20.48
N VAL A 473 11.23 -24.34 21.13
CA VAL A 473 12.63 -24.49 21.58
C VAL A 473 13.15 -25.80 21.04
N THR A 474 14.38 -25.82 20.52
CA THR A 474 15.09 -27.07 20.21
C THR A 474 15.74 -27.57 21.49
N GLU A 475 15.37 -28.77 21.93
CA GLU A 475 15.97 -29.45 23.08
C GLU A 475 16.49 -30.81 22.63
N THR A 476 17.75 -31.14 22.97
CA THR A 476 18.33 -32.44 22.64
C THR A 476 17.79 -33.50 23.61
N VAL A 477 16.83 -34.29 23.16
CA VAL A 477 16.19 -35.38 23.91
C VAL A 477 16.71 -36.71 23.35
N ASP A 478 17.20 -37.60 24.22
CA ASP A 478 17.78 -38.90 23.83
C ASP A 478 18.85 -38.81 22.70
N GLY A 479 19.65 -37.74 22.74
CA GLY A 479 20.67 -37.46 21.73
C GLY A 479 20.15 -36.92 20.39
N LYS A 480 18.88 -36.47 20.32
CA LYS A 480 18.24 -35.92 19.11
C LYS A 480 17.57 -34.59 19.38
N ASP A 481 17.88 -33.62 18.52
CA ASP A 481 17.27 -32.30 18.57
C ASP A 481 15.76 -32.37 18.27
N THR A 482 14.97 -32.01 19.27
CA THR A 482 13.53 -32.18 19.31
C THR A 482 12.87 -30.81 19.57
N ILE A 483 11.85 -30.46 18.77
CA ILE A 483 11.16 -29.18 18.92
C ILE A 483 10.07 -29.28 19.99
N VAL A 484 10.35 -28.69 21.16
CA VAL A 484 9.45 -28.61 22.31
C VAL A 484 8.72 -27.26 22.31
N LYS A 485 7.42 -27.26 22.63
CA LYS A 485 6.63 -26.02 22.73
C LYS A 485 6.57 -25.52 24.17
N LYS A 486 7.07 -24.31 24.39
CA LYS A 486 7.00 -23.62 25.68
C LYS A 486 6.08 -22.40 25.57
N THR A 487 5.55 -21.93 26.70
CA THR A 487 4.75 -20.70 26.79
C THR A 487 5.31 -19.83 27.90
N GLY A 488 5.54 -18.55 27.61
CA GLY A 488 6.13 -17.59 28.54
C GLY A 488 6.19 -16.20 27.93
N VAL A 489 6.71 -15.22 28.67
CA VAL A 489 6.85 -13.84 28.19
C VAL A 489 7.89 -13.78 27.06
N VAL A 490 7.49 -13.20 25.93
CA VAL A 490 8.31 -13.05 24.73
C VAL A 490 8.33 -11.60 24.23
N VAL A 491 9.33 -11.29 23.42
CA VAL A 491 9.36 -10.11 22.55
C VAL A 491 9.24 -10.56 21.08
N PRO A 492 8.73 -9.70 20.18
CA PRO A 492 8.86 -9.92 18.74
C PRO A 492 10.34 -9.89 18.34
N LYS A 493 10.80 -10.87 17.55
CA LYS A 493 12.11 -10.82 16.92
C LYS A 493 12.20 -9.58 16.01
N LEU A 494 13.31 -8.85 16.11
CA LEU A 494 13.61 -7.73 15.21
C LEU A 494 14.56 -8.22 14.12
N LYS A 495 14.13 -8.09 12.86
CA LYS A 495 14.90 -8.46 11.66
C LYS A 495 15.62 -7.22 11.13
N PHE A 496 16.95 -7.25 11.15
CA PHE A 496 17.77 -6.10 10.76
C PHE A 496 18.56 -6.31 9.46
N ASP A 497 18.68 -7.54 8.95
CA ASP A 497 19.56 -7.91 7.83
C ASP A 497 19.41 -7.01 6.59
N LYS A 498 18.16 -6.69 6.21
CA LYS A 498 17.85 -5.81 5.08
C LYS A 498 18.18 -4.33 5.39
N ILE A 499 18.07 -3.91 6.64
CA ILE A 499 18.47 -2.56 7.08
C ILE A 499 19.99 -2.42 7.09
N ASP A 500 20.72 -3.46 7.50
CA ASP A 500 22.18 -3.48 7.50
C ASP A 500 22.73 -3.50 6.07
N GLN A 501 22.07 -4.20 5.14
CA GLN A 501 22.35 -4.10 3.70
C GLN A 501 22.13 -2.67 3.19
N ILE A 502 20.99 -2.02 3.50
CA ILE A 502 20.71 -0.64 3.11
C ILE A 502 21.75 0.34 3.68
N LEU A 503 22.13 0.20 4.96
CA LEU A 503 23.15 1.04 5.60
C LEU A 503 24.52 0.86 4.95
N THR A 504 24.94 -0.39 4.72
CA THR A 504 26.22 -0.72 4.06
C THR A 504 26.27 -0.13 2.66
N GLU A 505 25.20 -0.28 1.89
CA GLU A 505 25.11 0.25 0.53
C GLU A 505 25.08 1.78 0.49
N CYS A 506 24.37 2.41 1.44
CA CYS A 506 24.39 3.86 1.60
C CYS A 506 25.79 4.39 1.92
N HIS A 507 26.55 3.71 2.79
CA HIS A 507 27.95 4.04 3.08
C HIS A 507 28.84 3.87 1.84
N ALA A 508 28.75 2.73 1.14
CA ALA A 508 29.52 2.46 -0.06
C ALA A 508 29.26 3.45 -1.21
N LYS A 509 28.01 3.86 -1.41
CA LYS A 509 27.60 4.82 -2.45
C LYS A 509 27.66 6.30 -2.01
N GLY A 510 27.94 6.59 -0.74
CA GLY A 510 27.97 7.95 -0.18
C GLY A 510 26.60 8.62 -0.02
N LEU A 511 25.52 7.84 -0.02
CA LEU A 511 24.14 8.31 0.07
C LEU A 511 23.72 8.52 1.52
N LYS A 512 23.11 9.66 1.86
CA LYS A 512 22.54 9.90 3.20
C LYS A 512 21.16 9.25 3.35
N LEU A 513 20.94 8.56 4.47
CA LEU A 513 19.74 7.76 4.75
C LEU A 513 18.72 8.52 5.62
N ARG A 514 17.44 8.44 5.23
CA ARG A 514 16.30 8.72 6.11
C ARG A 514 15.66 7.40 6.56
N GLY A 515 15.61 7.15 7.87
CA GLY A 515 14.84 6.04 8.43
C GLY A 515 13.33 6.30 8.34
N HIS A 516 12.56 5.30 7.89
CA HIS A 516 11.11 5.41 7.74
C HIS A 516 10.41 4.06 7.97
N THR A 517 9.72 3.83 9.09
CA THR A 517 9.31 4.74 10.17
C THR A 517 9.00 3.93 11.44
N LEU A 518 9.18 4.51 12.63
CA LEU A 518 9.02 3.77 13.89
C LEU A 518 7.54 3.60 14.31
N LEU A 519 6.71 4.63 14.12
CA LEU A 519 5.32 4.64 14.57
C LEU A 519 4.39 5.08 13.43
N TRP A 520 3.69 4.11 12.82
CA TRP A 520 2.67 4.37 11.80
C TRP A 520 1.40 3.55 12.03
N HIS A 521 0.27 4.05 11.54
CA HIS A 521 -1.05 3.42 11.71
C HIS A 521 -1.42 2.44 10.58
N GLU A 522 -0.65 2.43 9.49
CA GLU A 522 -0.62 1.35 8.50
C GLU A 522 0.75 0.63 8.63
N GLN A 523 0.89 -0.57 8.03
CA GLN A 523 2.16 -1.33 8.02
C GLN A 523 2.81 -1.57 9.40
N THR A 524 1.99 -1.69 10.45
CA THR A 524 2.37 -2.29 11.74
C THR A 524 1.61 -3.61 11.93
N PRO A 525 2.23 -4.70 12.42
CA PRO A 525 1.57 -6.00 12.50
C PRO A 525 0.35 -5.97 13.42
N THR A 526 -0.75 -6.61 13.02
CA THR A 526 -1.98 -6.63 13.83
C THR A 526 -1.73 -7.26 15.21
N TYR A 527 -0.89 -8.30 15.25
CA TYR A 527 -0.58 -9.06 16.44
C TYR A 527 0.10 -8.22 17.54
N PHE A 528 0.86 -7.19 17.15
CA PHE A 528 1.61 -6.32 18.07
C PHE A 528 0.69 -5.56 19.04
N PHE A 529 -0.57 -5.35 18.64
CA PHE A 529 -1.60 -4.70 19.46
C PHE A 529 -2.46 -5.68 20.27
N GLN A 530 -2.26 -7.00 20.16
CA GLN A 530 -3.12 -8.03 20.74
C GLN A 530 -2.50 -8.71 21.96
N LYS A 531 -3.37 -9.19 22.86
CA LYS A 531 -3.02 -10.08 23.97
C LYS A 531 -2.44 -11.39 23.42
N GLY A 532 -1.37 -11.87 24.07
CA GLY A 532 -0.61 -13.05 23.69
C GLY A 532 -0.11 -13.05 22.24
N PHE A 533 0.12 -11.85 21.68
CA PHE A 533 0.51 -11.63 20.29
C PHE A 533 -0.36 -12.40 19.28
N SER A 534 -1.66 -12.52 19.55
CA SER A 534 -2.57 -13.25 18.66
C SER A 534 -2.84 -12.48 17.37
N VAL A 535 -2.98 -13.17 16.24
CA VAL A 535 -3.32 -12.57 14.93
C VAL A 535 -4.80 -12.15 14.81
N VAL A 536 -5.57 -12.24 15.91
CA VAL A 536 -7.02 -12.01 15.93
C VAL A 536 -7.30 -10.51 15.89
N ASN A 537 -7.82 -10.00 14.76
CA ASN A 537 -8.13 -8.58 14.60
C ASN A 537 -9.45 -8.19 15.30
N ASN A 538 -9.46 -8.19 16.64
CA ASN A 538 -10.65 -7.93 17.46
C ASN A 538 -10.34 -7.04 18.67
N LYS A 539 -11.10 -5.95 18.85
CA LYS A 539 -10.95 -5.01 19.96
C LYS A 539 -11.03 -5.64 21.36
N SER A 540 -11.77 -6.73 21.56
CA SER A 540 -11.83 -7.42 22.86
C SER A 540 -10.59 -8.29 23.16
N LYS A 541 -9.65 -8.36 22.22
CA LYS A 541 -8.34 -9.02 22.36
C LYS A 541 -7.18 -8.02 22.28
N ASN A 542 -7.47 -6.71 22.25
CA ASN A 542 -6.46 -5.65 22.42
C ASN A 542 -5.74 -5.76 23.77
N THR A 543 -4.46 -5.41 23.80
CA THR A 543 -3.69 -5.25 25.05
C THR A 543 -3.99 -3.92 25.76
N SER A 544 -3.45 -3.72 26.97
CA SER A 544 -3.61 -2.48 27.75
C SER A 544 -2.80 -1.31 27.18
N GLU A 545 -3.14 -0.09 27.58
CA GLU A 545 -2.35 1.12 27.25
C GLU A 545 -0.93 0.99 27.82
N GLU A 546 -0.81 0.60 29.09
CA GLU A 546 0.43 0.34 29.82
C GLU A 546 1.37 -0.66 29.09
N ASN A 547 0.85 -1.82 28.67
CA ASN A 547 1.67 -2.80 27.96
C ASN A 547 2.00 -2.36 26.52
N MET A 548 1.16 -1.54 25.90
CA MET A 548 1.43 -0.98 24.57
C MET A 548 2.51 0.10 24.61
N ASP A 549 2.58 0.89 25.69
CA ASP A 549 3.68 1.83 25.93
C ASP A 549 5.00 1.05 26.02
N LEU A 550 5.06 -0.01 26.85
CA LEU A 550 6.25 -0.87 26.99
C LEU A 550 6.63 -1.55 25.66
N ARG A 551 5.67 -2.10 24.91
CA ARG A 551 5.93 -2.68 23.57
C ARG A 551 6.47 -1.66 22.58
N LEU A 552 5.93 -0.44 22.56
CA LEU A 552 6.41 0.64 21.68
C LEU A 552 7.80 1.11 22.12
N GLU A 553 8.09 1.20 23.41
CA GLU A 553 9.41 1.54 23.94
C GLU A 553 10.46 0.49 23.53
N TYR A 554 10.15 -0.80 23.71
CA TYR A 554 10.97 -1.91 23.24
C TYR A 554 11.31 -1.76 21.74
N PHE A 555 10.30 -1.51 20.90
CA PHE A 555 10.49 -1.39 19.46
C PHE A 555 11.31 -0.14 19.09
N VAL A 556 10.94 1.03 19.61
CA VAL A 556 11.61 2.31 19.31
C VAL A 556 13.08 2.28 19.75
N LYS A 557 13.37 1.82 20.97
CA LYS A 557 14.73 1.83 21.50
C LYS A 557 15.64 0.85 20.76
N ASN A 558 15.21 -0.40 20.57
CA ASN A 558 16.05 -1.39 19.89
C ASN A 558 16.28 -1.08 18.40
N VAL A 559 15.28 -0.56 17.69
CA VAL A 559 15.47 -0.18 16.27
C VAL A 559 16.38 1.04 16.13
N MET A 560 16.21 2.07 16.96
CA MET A 560 17.12 3.23 16.95
C MET A 560 18.54 2.82 17.38
N GLU A 561 18.68 1.95 18.38
CA GLU A 561 19.98 1.50 18.88
C GLU A 561 20.74 0.70 17.83
N HIS A 562 20.08 -0.27 17.18
CA HIS A 562 20.70 -1.05 16.11
C HIS A 562 21.12 -0.16 14.94
N VAL A 563 20.24 0.70 14.44
CA VAL A 563 20.53 1.56 13.29
C VAL A 563 21.67 2.55 13.60
N LEU A 564 21.65 3.23 14.75
CA LEU A 564 22.71 4.18 15.11
C LEU A 564 24.04 3.49 15.39
N LYS A 565 24.03 2.31 16.03
CA LYS A 565 25.23 1.49 16.27
C LYS A 565 25.84 1.03 14.94
N LYS A 566 25.04 0.48 14.03
CA LYS A 566 25.54 -0.03 12.73
C LYS A 566 26.02 1.10 11.81
N ASP A 567 25.32 2.24 11.80
CA ASP A 567 25.75 3.43 11.07
C ASP A 567 27.08 4.00 11.60
N LEU A 568 27.32 3.96 12.91
CA LEU A 568 28.60 4.32 13.53
C LEU A 568 29.70 3.28 13.27
N GLU A 569 29.37 1.99 13.28
CA GLU A 569 30.30 0.90 12.96
C GLU A 569 30.85 1.04 11.54
N LEU A 570 29.96 1.19 10.55
CA LEU A 570 30.31 1.41 9.13
C LEU A 570 31.06 2.72 8.91
N ALA A 571 30.78 3.75 9.72
CA ALA A 571 31.52 5.02 9.73
C ALA A 571 32.92 4.95 10.36
N GLY A 572 33.33 3.80 10.93
CA GLY A 572 34.58 3.66 11.68
C GLY A 572 34.59 4.48 12.99
N GLY A 573 33.42 4.67 13.61
CA GLY A 573 33.21 5.47 14.83
C GLY A 573 33.12 6.98 14.62
N ASP A 574 33.39 7.48 13.41
CA ASP A 574 33.35 8.92 13.11
C ASP A 574 31.95 9.36 12.67
N LYS A 575 31.20 9.98 13.58
CA LYS A 575 29.82 10.42 13.32
C LYS A 575 29.64 11.41 12.17
N ASN A 576 30.71 12.03 11.65
CA ASN A 576 30.64 12.90 10.48
C ASN A 576 30.52 12.08 9.16
N LYS A 577 30.98 10.82 9.17
CA LYS A 577 30.90 9.90 8.02
C LYS A 577 29.56 9.17 7.96
N CYS A 578 28.92 8.93 9.11
CA CYS A 578 27.59 8.33 9.25
C CYS A 578 26.56 8.81 8.20
N VAL A 579 25.77 7.88 7.67
CA VAL A 579 24.79 8.15 6.60
C VAL A 579 23.41 8.50 7.12
N LEU A 580 22.97 7.99 8.27
CA LEU A 580 21.65 8.35 8.80
C LEU A 580 21.67 9.83 9.22
N TYR A 581 20.82 10.64 8.60
CA TYR A 581 20.69 12.08 8.94
C TYR A 581 19.32 12.46 9.49
N ALA A 582 18.31 11.60 9.30
CA ALA A 582 16.98 11.79 9.86
C ALA A 582 16.27 10.45 10.07
N TYR A 583 15.30 10.42 10.98
CA TYR A 583 14.37 9.29 11.15
C TYR A 583 12.95 9.80 11.34
N ASP A 584 12.01 9.32 10.54
CA ASP A 584 10.57 9.54 10.72
C ASP A 584 10.09 8.71 11.91
N VAL A 585 10.17 9.28 13.12
CA VAL A 585 9.75 8.64 14.37
C VAL A 585 8.25 8.37 14.34
N VAL A 586 7.46 9.33 13.85
CA VAL A 586 6.00 9.22 13.78
C VAL A 586 5.50 9.62 12.40
N ASN A 587 4.71 8.75 11.79
CA ASN A 587 4.17 8.91 10.44
C ASN A 587 2.63 8.96 10.42
N GLU A 588 2.08 9.87 9.62
CA GLU A 588 0.65 10.09 9.33
C GLU A 588 -0.29 10.07 10.57
N TYR A 589 0.14 10.50 11.77
CA TYR A 589 -0.68 10.39 12.98
C TYR A 589 -1.97 11.22 12.91
N MET A 590 -1.97 12.44 12.36
CA MET A 590 -3.21 13.21 12.22
C MET A 590 -4.17 12.53 11.24
N HIS A 591 -3.63 11.82 10.26
CA HIS A 591 -4.40 11.04 9.28
C HIS A 591 -4.77 9.61 9.71
N SER A 592 -4.38 9.16 10.90
CA SER A 592 -4.71 7.84 11.52
C SER A 592 -6.20 7.60 11.84
N ALA A 593 -7.09 8.31 11.15
CA ALA A 593 -8.48 8.51 11.50
C ALA A 593 -9.44 7.36 11.12
N LYS A 594 -9.01 6.44 10.23
CA LYS A 594 -9.84 5.35 9.62
C LYS A 594 -9.09 4.04 9.25
N PRO A 595 -8.09 3.53 10.01
CA PRO A 595 -7.52 2.21 9.75
C PRO A 595 -8.59 1.10 9.86
N LYS A 596 -8.30 -0.05 9.27
CA LYS A 596 -9.14 -1.25 9.43
C LYS A 596 -8.62 -2.07 10.61
N GLY A 597 -9.50 -2.36 11.57
CA GLY A 597 -9.16 -3.24 12.69
C GLY A 597 -8.54 -2.49 13.87
N THR A 598 -7.63 -3.17 14.58
CA THR A 598 -6.88 -2.62 15.71
C THR A 598 -5.62 -1.87 15.26
N TYR A 599 -5.35 -0.76 15.95
CA TYR A 599 -4.19 0.13 15.82
C TYR A 599 -4.09 1.03 17.08
N TRP A 600 -3.05 1.86 17.17
CA TRP A 600 -2.76 2.79 18.28
C TRP A 600 -3.98 3.42 18.97
N ASN A 601 -4.85 4.13 18.23
CA ASN A 601 -5.96 4.88 18.82
C ASN A 601 -7.11 3.97 19.32
N THR A 602 -7.02 2.65 19.08
CA THR A 602 -7.92 1.64 19.66
C THR A 602 -7.34 0.93 20.88
N ILE A 603 -6.08 1.20 21.20
CA ILE A 603 -5.48 0.92 22.51
C ILE A 603 -5.70 2.14 23.41
N TYR A 604 -5.11 3.29 23.05
CA TYR A 604 -5.02 4.51 23.87
C TYR A 604 -6.32 5.33 24.05
N GLY A 605 -7.48 4.68 24.11
CA GLY A 605 -8.72 5.30 24.61
C GLY A 605 -9.24 6.56 23.87
N ILE A 606 -8.70 6.91 22.70
CA ILE A 606 -8.93 8.22 22.03
C ILE A 606 -10.38 8.38 21.51
N SER A 607 -11.24 7.37 21.71
CA SER A 607 -12.68 7.51 21.66
C SER A 607 -13.29 7.78 23.05
N ASP A 608 -13.93 8.95 23.16
CA ASP A 608 -15.01 9.30 24.09
C ASP A 608 -14.73 10.02 25.43
N LYS A 609 -13.51 10.07 25.98
CA LYS A 609 -13.23 10.88 27.19
C LYS A 609 -12.94 12.37 26.94
N GLU A 610 -12.29 12.75 25.84
CA GLU A 610 -12.02 14.18 25.49
C GLU A 610 -12.94 14.71 24.36
N LYS A 611 -14.27 14.73 24.58
CA LYS A 611 -15.25 15.24 23.58
C LYS A 611 -15.31 16.78 23.46
N ASN A 612 -14.16 17.42 23.23
CA ASN A 612 -14.09 18.80 22.78
C ASN A 612 -14.34 18.91 21.25
N ALA A 613 -15.05 19.95 20.83
CA ALA A 613 -15.70 19.99 19.52
C ALA A 613 -14.72 20.13 18.34
N GLY A 614 -15.04 19.48 17.21
CA GLY A 614 -14.33 19.66 15.94
C GLY A 614 -13.67 18.40 15.41
N TYR A 615 -12.47 18.53 14.84
CA TYR A 615 -11.74 17.50 14.09
C TYR A 615 -11.64 16.17 14.85
N MET A 616 -11.15 16.22 16.10
CA MET A 616 -10.91 15.08 17.00
C MET A 616 -12.12 14.12 17.08
N SER A 617 -13.34 14.68 17.22
CA SER A 617 -14.60 13.91 17.29
C SER A 617 -14.96 13.13 16.02
N SER A 618 -14.23 13.32 14.92
CA SER A 618 -14.45 12.67 13.62
C SER A 618 -13.28 11.80 13.14
N THR A 619 -12.22 11.75 13.95
CA THR A 619 -10.96 11.05 13.67
C THR A 619 -10.53 10.09 14.78
N GLY A 620 -10.87 10.35 16.05
CA GLY A 620 -10.28 9.60 17.16
C GLY A 620 -8.78 9.88 17.31
N VAL A 621 -8.38 11.13 17.03
CA VAL A 621 -7.03 11.68 17.15
C VAL A 621 -7.12 12.83 18.15
N THR A 622 -6.28 12.83 19.19
CA THR A 622 -6.19 13.92 20.18
C THR A 622 -5.01 14.83 19.82
N LEU A 623 -5.02 16.06 20.34
CA LEU A 623 -3.89 16.99 20.27
C LEU A 623 -2.85 16.76 21.38
N ARG A 624 -3.07 15.78 22.28
CA ARG A 624 -2.13 15.38 23.34
C ARG A 624 -1.84 13.86 23.36
N PRO A 625 -1.35 13.26 22.26
CA PRO A 625 -1.01 11.84 22.23
C PRO A 625 0.25 11.55 23.07
N LYS A 626 0.07 10.90 24.23
CA LYS A 626 1.15 10.51 25.17
C LYS A 626 2.24 9.68 24.45
N PHE A 627 1.86 8.53 23.92
CA PHE A 627 2.69 7.58 23.17
C PHE A 627 3.47 8.18 21.97
N VAL A 628 2.91 9.19 21.29
CA VAL A 628 3.60 9.92 20.21
C VAL A 628 4.74 10.76 20.76
N LYS A 629 4.54 11.48 21.87
CA LYS A 629 5.60 12.25 22.54
C LYS A 629 6.69 11.32 23.07
N GLU A 630 6.31 10.19 23.64
CA GLU A 630 7.24 9.22 24.21
C GLU A 630 8.09 8.53 23.14
N ALA A 631 7.54 8.20 21.97
CA ALA A 631 8.33 7.73 20.84
C ALA A 631 9.46 8.70 20.43
N PHE A 632 9.23 10.02 20.50
CA PHE A 632 10.29 11.02 20.30
C PHE A 632 11.30 11.05 21.44
N GLN A 633 10.86 10.92 22.70
CA GLN A 633 11.76 10.88 23.86
C GLN A 633 12.67 9.66 23.82
N TRP A 634 12.12 8.48 23.58
CA TRP A 634 12.88 7.23 23.49
C TRP A 634 13.87 7.25 22.31
N ALA A 635 13.53 7.84 21.17
CA ALA A 635 14.48 8.03 20.07
C ALA A 635 15.58 9.05 20.39
N ASP A 636 15.25 10.14 21.10
CA ASP A 636 16.18 11.18 21.57
C ASP A 636 17.14 10.67 22.66
N GLU A 637 16.67 9.82 23.57
CA GLU A 637 17.48 9.09 24.56
C GLU A 637 18.56 8.24 23.89
N ILE A 638 18.21 7.49 22.83
CA ILE A 638 19.17 6.65 22.11
C ILE A 638 20.09 7.49 21.21
N CYS A 639 19.61 8.58 20.59
CA CYS A 639 20.51 9.53 19.89
C CYS A 639 21.60 10.05 20.84
N LYS A 640 21.22 10.46 22.05
CA LYS A 640 22.18 10.95 23.07
C LYS A 640 23.13 9.87 23.55
N LYS A 641 22.64 8.64 23.81
CA LYS A 641 23.47 7.47 24.16
C LYS A 641 24.61 7.24 23.16
N TYR A 642 24.37 7.52 21.88
CA TYR A 642 25.34 7.35 20.79
C TYR A 642 26.02 8.65 20.32
N ASN A 643 25.82 9.79 21.00
CA ASN A 643 26.34 11.10 20.58
C ASN A 643 25.87 11.51 19.15
N ARG A 644 24.67 11.08 18.75
CA ARG A 644 24.06 11.24 17.42
C ARG A 644 22.98 12.33 17.37
N ASP A 645 23.14 13.42 18.12
CA ASP A 645 22.26 14.60 18.09
C ASP A 645 22.23 15.32 16.71
N ASP A 646 23.11 14.94 15.80
CA ASP A 646 23.06 15.31 14.38
C ASP A 646 21.84 14.72 13.65
N VAL A 647 21.31 13.57 14.10
CA VAL A 647 20.14 12.92 13.48
C VAL A 647 18.86 13.69 13.77
N LYS A 648 18.10 14.02 12.73
CA LYS A 648 16.84 14.76 12.86
C LYS A 648 15.67 13.83 13.05
N LEU A 649 15.10 13.85 14.25
CA LEU A 649 13.88 13.12 14.60
C LEU A 649 12.67 13.85 14.02
N MET A 650 11.98 13.23 13.07
CA MET A 650 10.96 13.84 12.24
C MET A 650 9.54 13.38 12.57
N TYR A 651 8.60 14.32 12.53
CA TYR A 651 7.18 14.05 12.40
C TYR A 651 6.79 14.19 10.92
N ASN A 652 6.34 13.10 10.30
CA ASN A 652 5.99 13.06 8.87
C ASN A 652 4.48 12.87 8.68
N ASP A 653 3.82 13.74 7.90
CA ASP A 653 2.39 13.63 7.55
C ASP A 653 2.12 14.43 6.27
N TYR A 654 0.94 14.27 5.65
CA TYR A 654 0.60 14.81 4.33
C TYR A 654 -0.66 15.71 4.36
N ASN A 655 -0.66 16.83 3.62
CA ASN A 655 -1.68 17.90 3.70
C ASN A 655 -1.83 18.51 5.12
N THR A 656 -0.72 18.68 5.83
CA THR A 656 -0.63 19.38 7.11
C THR A 656 -0.86 20.90 7.00
#